data_AF-A0AA43FT26-F1
#
_entry.id   AF-A0AA43FT26-F1
#
_cell.length_a   1.000
_cell.length_b   1.000
_cell.length_c   1.000
_cell.angle_alpha   90.00
_cell.angle_beta   90.00
_cell.angle_gamma   90.00
#
_symmetry.space_group_name_H-M   'P 1'
#
loop_
_entity.id
_entity.type
_entity.pdbx_description
1 polymer ?
#
loop_
_entity_poly.entity_id
_entity_poly.type
_entity_poly.pdbx_seq_one_letter_code
_entity_poly.pdbx_strand_id
1 'polypeptide(L)'
;MTDFIRLTGRAVLATALLGVVTCGGDPVQPKGDELVGIDVSPTTGTLVSLGEALQLSATGRSGTGGAMAGIVFTWSSDDTSVATVDGNGLVSAVGNGSATITASASGFKGTAGITVAQVAAVVEAVEGDLQGGTVGLPLDSILTVRVSDALGSPVEGAELTFSVTAGGGSAVPAQGVADALGHVSTVWTLGEISGTHEITAAVVGLPDVAALLQATAFASDPVVMELLDGDGQIELVTRTLPAPIRVRLVDAFGNGVPDVPITFSVAADDVLDLTEVPTDLDGIAAATWTLGATLGVYVATAILPDSTVGDIVSLPGSPVSFTSTAVTYAVAGVTPAPPVVGQTMLIEGVGFDPDLAGNVVSVDGVAATVMGGSQTSLSVLVPSFGCEAARDRVITVTRGTETGTVTTPVHPANALQLAVGERRVISDPEEYCLQFLAGGSEEYLVGLTATRRLDGEMSFSLRGSDPVNPVPGVAGFAAAVEGGGAGAGYARSAEFALREWEERFMEGDVRPASPLAAGAGAGAVAAAVPLVGDFLDVRVPNITSDPCNVFVPVSARVLAVGPRVVIASDASIPSDPLITAAVTAALNTLIQGFGDQIYTLATTYFGFPTDLDLNERITVVFSPAVQAMGVPGFTSVVDHVPATTCPSSDEGEVIYVAIPAAPTLTELTDLLQGAPPGLAHQLTHVIQHARRLGAGGGALPAWVGEGQAELSVEIVGMSILGAQPRMDYGAVGVATDLLGLWYRPRFDRLSYLFGWDGGGGKLAGAPDRCSLFGFSGLSVSCRPEYAPGMAWGFLRYLSDRFGATYPGGEGAFQQAIIGLDPSTDLMTVLESLVGQAFSDIMVDWAMTVYTDGRLSAAAAPALQFQSWNLASVYGSLPAVQNLTPPTVGFLSFARSSTVVGGGTSYTLVSAPASHGSLALRVGTTADTVLSSVMAPRLWVVRMR
;
A
#
# COMPACT_ATOMS: atom_id res chain seq x y z
N MET A 1 41.96 -34.72 12.11
CA MET A 1 43.29 -34.48 11.50
C MET A 1 43.03 -33.75 10.20
N THR A 2 43.65 -32.61 9.89
CA THR A 2 45.10 -32.37 9.82
C THR A 2 45.34 -30.86 9.81
N ASP A 3 46.44 -30.42 10.43
CA ASP A 3 47.35 -29.44 9.79
C ASP A 3 48.75 -29.48 10.42
N PHE A 4 49.73 -29.80 9.56
CA PHE A 4 51.11 -29.28 9.38
C PHE A 4 52.04 -29.09 10.62
N ILE A 5 53.24 -29.70 10.75
CA ILE A 5 54.50 -29.81 9.95
C ILE A 5 55.68 -29.03 10.59
N ARG A 6 56.88 -29.65 10.53
CA ARG A 6 58.29 -29.15 10.63
C ARG A 6 58.90 -28.92 12.03
N LEU A 7 60.20 -29.10 12.30
CA LEU A 7 61.36 -29.86 11.78
C LEU A 7 62.59 -29.44 12.63
N THR A 8 63.70 -30.19 12.55
CA THR A 8 65.11 -29.90 12.98
C THR A 8 65.47 -30.20 14.44
N GLY A 9 66.60 -30.81 14.81
CA GLY A 9 67.74 -31.40 14.08
C GLY A 9 68.94 -31.63 15.03
N ARG A 10 69.72 -32.73 14.82
CA ARG A 10 71.19 -32.96 15.04
C ARG A 10 71.84 -32.58 16.41
N ALA A 11 72.83 -33.24 17.02
CA ALA A 11 73.73 -34.38 16.76
C ALA A 11 74.74 -34.53 17.96
N VAL A 12 75.33 -35.74 18.13
CA VAL A 12 76.74 -36.04 18.55
C VAL A 12 77.18 -36.02 20.04
N LEU A 13 77.44 -37.24 20.55
CA LEU A 13 78.68 -37.81 21.15
C LEU A 13 79.30 -37.33 22.49
N ALA A 14 79.53 -38.30 23.39
CA ALA A 14 80.82 -38.69 23.99
C ALA A 14 80.84 -38.90 25.53
N THR A 15 80.96 -40.19 25.90
CA THR A 15 81.88 -40.81 26.88
C THR A 15 82.34 -40.06 28.15
N ALA A 16 82.26 -40.74 29.31
CA ALA A 16 83.40 -41.37 29.99
C ALA A 16 83.08 -41.71 31.47
N LEU A 17 83.66 -42.80 31.93
CA LEU A 17 83.57 -43.34 33.29
C LEU A 17 84.73 -42.83 34.19
N LEU A 18 84.55 -43.03 35.51
CA LEU A 18 85.55 -43.33 36.57
C LEU A 18 86.17 -42.18 37.41
N GLY A 19 86.21 -42.43 38.74
CA GLY A 19 87.11 -41.77 39.69
C GLY A 19 86.79 -42.00 41.17
N VAL A 20 87.37 -43.05 41.77
CA VAL A 20 87.41 -43.38 43.22
C VAL A 20 88.49 -42.55 43.95
N VAL A 21 88.30 -42.26 45.24
CA VAL A 21 89.34 -41.73 46.16
C VAL A 21 89.93 -42.86 47.02
N THR A 22 91.24 -42.83 47.20
CA THR A 22 92.15 -43.87 47.74
C THR A 22 92.48 -43.75 49.23
N CYS A 23 93.02 -44.84 49.81
CA CYS A 23 94.25 -44.95 50.64
C CYS A 23 94.33 -46.41 51.16
N GLY A 24 95.40 -47.20 51.18
CA GLY A 24 96.79 -47.15 50.76
C GLY A 24 97.44 -48.51 51.15
N GLY A 25 98.39 -49.02 50.37
CA GLY A 25 99.12 -50.27 50.66
C GLY A 25 99.84 -50.85 49.42
N ASP A 26 101.13 -51.15 49.58
CA ASP A 26 102.19 -51.36 48.57
C ASP A 26 101.99 -52.41 47.44
N PRO A 27 102.78 -52.32 46.35
CA PRO A 27 102.42 -52.86 45.03
C PRO A 27 102.96 -54.27 44.74
N VAL A 28 102.14 -55.07 44.06
CA VAL A 28 102.57 -56.20 43.21
C VAL A 28 101.97 -55.96 41.82
N GLN A 29 102.81 -55.84 40.79
CA GLN A 29 102.38 -55.62 39.41
C GLN A 29 101.64 -56.86 38.84
N PRO A 30 100.41 -56.72 38.32
CA PRO A 30 99.74 -57.75 37.52
C PRO A 30 99.97 -57.54 36.01
N LYS A 31 99.99 -58.66 35.29
CA LYS A 31 100.13 -58.80 33.84
C LYS A 31 98.88 -58.24 33.11
N GLY A 32 99.06 -57.28 32.20
CA GLY A 32 97.98 -56.70 31.39
C GLY A 32 97.54 -57.60 30.21
N ASP A 33 96.27 -57.46 29.82
CA ASP A 33 95.51 -58.10 28.70
C ASP A 33 94.91 -59.51 28.92
N GLU A 34 94.11 -59.71 29.98
CA GLU A 34 93.23 -60.89 30.10
C GLU A 34 91.74 -60.51 30.02
N LEU A 35 90.95 -61.32 29.29
CA LEU A 35 89.49 -61.20 29.20
C LEU A 35 88.86 -61.53 30.56
N VAL A 36 87.92 -60.72 31.03
CA VAL A 36 87.24 -60.91 32.34
C VAL A 36 85.71 -60.95 32.23
N GLY A 37 85.14 -60.76 31.05
CA GLY A 37 83.69 -60.87 30.83
C GLY A 37 83.29 -60.55 29.38
N ILE A 38 82.04 -60.87 29.04
CA ILE A 38 81.44 -60.58 27.73
C ILE A 38 80.11 -59.89 27.96
N ASP A 39 79.92 -58.71 27.37
CA ASP A 39 78.64 -58.01 27.33
C ASP A 39 77.98 -58.25 25.97
N VAL A 40 76.72 -58.69 25.96
CA VAL A 40 75.90 -58.85 24.76
C VAL A 40 74.89 -57.72 24.69
N SER A 41 74.81 -57.04 23.55
CA SER A 41 73.88 -55.95 23.30
C SER A 41 73.07 -56.19 22.02
N PRO A 42 71.73 -56.03 22.05
CA PRO A 42 70.92 -55.82 23.25
C PRO A 42 70.89 -57.06 24.17
N THR A 43 70.61 -56.87 25.46
CA THR A 43 70.48 -57.98 26.45
C THR A 43 69.13 -58.69 26.36
N THR A 44 68.15 -58.10 25.69
CA THR A 44 66.85 -58.71 25.40
C THR A 44 66.32 -58.25 24.04
N GLY A 45 65.49 -59.07 23.39
CA GLY A 45 64.79 -58.70 22.16
C GLY A 45 63.44 -59.41 22.03
N THR A 46 62.47 -58.77 21.40
CA THR A 46 61.17 -59.35 21.06
C THR A 46 60.99 -59.33 19.55
N LEU A 47 60.61 -60.47 18.98
CA LEU A 47 60.30 -60.65 17.57
C LEU A 47 58.80 -61.00 17.46
N VAL A 48 58.06 -60.29 16.61
CA VAL A 48 56.61 -60.39 16.45
C VAL A 48 56.18 -61.04 15.14
N SER A 49 57.13 -61.49 14.32
CA SER A 49 56.86 -62.26 13.10
C SER A 49 57.86 -63.41 12.94
N LEU A 50 57.40 -64.52 12.37
CA LEU A 50 58.29 -65.63 12.06
C LEU A 50 59.21 -65.26 10.90
N GLY A 51 60.50 -65.60 11.01
CA GLY A 51 61.55 -65.12 10.10
C GLY A 51 62.06 -63.71 10.38
N GLU A 52 61.47 -62.97 11.32
CA GLU A 52 62.03 -61.69 11.77
C GLU A 52 63.41 -61.89 12.40
N ALA A 53 64.34 -60.96 12.17
CA ALA A 53 65.72 -61.09 12.61
C ALA A 53 66.19 -59.91 13.46
N LEU A 54 66.99 -60.20 14.48
CA LEU A 54 67.60 -59.23 15.39
C LEU A 54 69.12 -59.43 15.44
N GLN A 55 69.88 -58.39 15.11
CA GLN A 55 71.33 -58.43 15.24
C GLN A 55 71.76 -58.22 16.69
N LEU A 56 72.47 -59.19 17.25
CA LEU A 56 73.20 -59.05 18.51
C LEU A 56 74.67 -58.71 18.25
N SER A 57 75.28 -58.05 19.22
CA SER A 57 76.71 -57.76 19.25
C SER A 57 77.29 -58.18 20.59
N ALA A 58 78.52 -58.71 20.59
CA ALA A 58 79.23 -59.11 21.80
C ALA A 58 80.53 -58.30 21.92
N THR A 59 80.83 -57.83 23.14
CA THR A 59 82.07 -57.10 23.44
C THR A 59 82.78 -57.73 24.63
N GLY A 60 84.06 -58.06 24.48
CA GLY A 60 84.88 -58.59 25.56
C GLY A 60 85.38 -57.46 26.46
N ARG A 61 85.38 -57.66 27.79
CA ARG A 61 85.92 -56.71 28.77
C ARG A 61 87.26 -57.18 29.30
N SER A 62 88.22 -56.27 29.43
CA SER A 62 89.53 -56.52 30.08
C SER A 62 89.49 -56.26 31.59
N GLY A 63 90.45 -56.83 32.33
CA GLY A 63 90.60 -56.62 33.78
C GLY A 63 90.82 -55.17 34.22
N THR A 64 91.12 -54.24 33.29
CA THR A 64 91.21 -52.80 33.53
C THR A 64 89.94 -52.02 33.14
N GLY A 65 88.89 -52.72 32.69
CA GLY A 65 87.56 -52.15 32.40
C GLY A 65 87.35 -51.68 30.95
N GLY A 66 88.36 -51.77 30.07
CA GLY A 66 88.24 -51.41 28.65
C GLY A 66 87.73 -52.55 27.76
N ALA A 67 87.06 -52.21 26.66
CA ALA A 67 86.63 -53.16 25.63
C ALA A 67 87.84 -53.76 24.88
N MET A 68 87.81 -55.06 24.63
CA MET A 68 88.84 -55.80 23.90
C MET A 68 88.45 -55.98 22.43
N ALA A 69 89.33 -55.53 21.52
CA ALA A 69 89.16 -55.72 20.07
C ALA A 69 89.74 -57.07 19.61
N GLY A 70 89.20 -57.63 18.51
CA GLY A 70 89.72 -58.85 17.88
C GLY A 70 89.30 -60.17 18.56
N ILE A 71 88.38 -60.13 19.53
CA ILE A 71 87.80 -61.34 20.12
C ILE A 71 86.79 -61.95 19.14
N VAL A 72 86.98 -63.22 18.81
CA VAL A 72 86.01 -64.01 18.05
C VAL A 72 85.06 -64.68 19.04
N PHE A 73 83.75 -64.45 18.86
CA PHE A 73 82.71 -65.03 19.72
C PHE A 73 82.04 -66.21 19.03
N THR A 74 81.85 -67.29 19.78
CA THR A 74 81.00 -68.41 19.37
C THR A 74 79.60 -68.18 19.93
N TRP A 75 78.60 -68.14 19.04
CA TRP A 75 77.19 -67.96 19.38
C TRP A 75 76.44 -69.28 19.45
N SER A 76 75.49 -69.38 20.38
CA SER A 76 74.56 -70.52 20.49
C SER A 76 73.21 -70.09 21.03
N SER A 77 72.13 -70.73 20.58
CA SER A 77 70.79 -70.64 21.19
C SER A 77 70.54 -71.86 22.07
N ASP A 78 69.82 -71.71 23.17
CA ASP A 78 69.34 -72.83 24.00
C ASP A 78 68.11 -73.54 23.39
N ASP A 79 67.32 -72.84 22.57
CA ASP A 79 66.17 -73.37 21.85
C ASP A 79 66.11 -72.86 20.39
N THR A 80 66.62 -73.68 19.48
CA THR A 80 66.62 -73.37 18.04
C THR A 80 65.26 -73.54 17.36
N SER A 81 64.28 -74.14 18.04
CA SER A 81 62.90 -74.21 17.54
C SER A 81 62.14 -72.90 17.76
N VAL A 82 62.61 -72.07 18.70
CA VAL A 82 62.12 -70.71 18.95
C VAL A 82 62.94 -69.67 18.19
N ALA A 83 64.27 -69.65 18.37
CA ALA A 83 65.14 -68.71 17.69
C ALA A 83 66.52 -69.30 17.37
N THR A 84 67.00 -69.08 16.16
CA THR A 84 68.36 -69.48 15.74
C THR A 84 69.29 -68.27 15.79
N VAL A 85 70.61 -68.49 15.91
CA VAL A 85 71.63 -67.44 15.84
C VAL A 85 72.76 -67.88 14.93
N ASP A 86 73.21 -67.02 14.01
CA ASP A 86 74.33 -67.30 13.12
C ASP A 86 75.70 -67.00 13.78
N GLY A 87 76.79 -67.30 13.06
CA GLY A 87 78.15 -67.03 13.54
C GLY A 87 78.48 -65.55 13.74
N ASN A 88 77.66 -64.64 13.22
CA ASN A 88 77.82 -63.19 13.36
C ASN A 88 76.92 -62.59 14.45
N GLY A 89 76.11 -63.42 15.13
CA GLY A 89 75.17 -62.96 16.15
C GLY A 89 73.83 -62.47 15.60
N LEU A 90 73.50 -62.76 14.34
CA LEU A 90 72.16 -62.47 13.79
C LEU A 90 71.19 -63.55 14.27
N VAL A 91 70.19 -63.14 15.05
CA VAL A 91 69.13 -64.01 15.56
C VAL A 91 67.96 -64.00 14.58
N SER A 92 67.33 -65.16 14.32
CA SER A 92 66.12 -65.26 13.49
C SER A 92 65.03 -66.07 14.19
N ALA A 93 63.80 -65.54 14.20
CA ALA A 93 62.62 -66.19 14.78
C ALA A 93 62.20 -67.43 13.96
N VAL A 94 61.93 -68.53 14.65
CA VAL A 94 61.50 -69.82 14.06
C VAL A 94 60.13 -70.25 14.57
N GLY A 95 59.83 -70.03 15.85
CA GLY A 95 58.56 -70.38 16.48
C GLY A 95 58.31 -69.57 17.76
N ASN A 96 57.05 -69.49 18.20
CA ASN A 96 56.68 -68.75 19.40
C ASN A 96 57.30 -69.36 20.67
N GLY A 97 57.84 -68.53 21.56
CA GLY A 97 58.47 -68.97 22.80
C GLY A 97 59.57 -68.02 23.27
N SER A 98 60.43 -68.50 24.17
CA SER A 98 61.60 -67.76 24.66
C SER A 98 62.88 -68.58 24.49
N ALA A 99 63.95 -67.97 23.99
CA ALA A 99 65.28 -68.56 23.86
C ALA A 99 66.36 -67.62 24.43
N THR A 100 67.39 -68.20 25.06
CA THR A 100 68.59 -67.50 25.51
C THR A 100 69.72 -67.66 24.51
N ILE A 101 70.16 -66.54 23.93
CA ILE A 101 71.30 -66.49 23.02
C ILE A 101 72.58 -66.21 23.80
N THR A 102 73.58 -67.08 23.68
CA THR A 102 74.86 -67.00 24.41
C THR A 102 76.01 -66.71 23.45
N ALA A 103 76.78 -65.66 23.72
CA ALA A 103 78.10 -65.43 23.13
C ALA A 103 79.19 -65.95 24.08
N SER A 104 80.14 -66.72 23.58
CA SER A 104 81.23 -67.30 24.37
C SER A 104 82.60 -67.08 23.74
N ALA A 105 83.59 -66.76 24.58
CA ALA A 105 85.00 -66.63 24.18
C ALA A 105 85.90 -66.89 25.39
N SER A 106 86.97 -67.68 25.20
CA SER A 106 87.99 -67.96 26.22
C SER A 106 87.46 -68.32 27.61
N GLY A 107 86.36 -69.08 27.68
CA GLY A 107 85.74 -69.53 28.93
C GLY A 107 84.71 -68.57 29.55
N PHE A 108 84.58 -67.34 29.03
CA PHE A 108 83.58 -66.37 29.46
C PHE A 108 82.31 -66.46 28.60
N LYS A 109 81.17 -66.02 29.17
CA LYS A 109 79.86 -66.00 28.52
C LYS A 109 79.17 -64.66 28.75
N GLY A 110 78.46 -64.19 27.73
CA GLY A 110 77.45 -63.13 27.82
C GLY A 110 76.18 -63.64 27.17
N THR A 111 75.01 -63.17 27.62
CA THR A 111 73.71 -63.71 27.19
C THR A 111 72.72 -62.62 26.84
N ALA A 112 71.82 -62.92 25.91
CA ALA A 112 70.63 -62.12 25.62
C ALA A 112 69.37 -63.00 25.61
N GLY A 113 68.28 -62.52 26.19
CA GLY A 113 66.97 -63.20 26.16
C GLY A 113 66.14 -62.77 24.96
N ILE A 114 65.70 -63.73 24.15
CA ILE A 114 64.88 -63.49 22.96
C ILE A 114 63.49 -64.08 23.18
N THR A 115 62.46 -63.28 22.98
CA THR A 115 61.07 -63.74 22.99
C THR A 115 60.50 -63.63 21.57
N VAL A 116 59.95 -64.72 21.05
CA VAL A 116 59.18 -64.72 19.81
C VAL A 116 57.70 -64.83 20.17
N ALA A 117 56.93 -63.82 19.81
CA ALA A 117 55.49 -63.76 20.05
C ALA A 117 54.82 -63.24 18.79
N GLN A 118 54.57 -64.13 17.84
CA GLN A 118 53.97 -63.85 16.54
C GLN A 118 52.62 -63.12 16.73
N VAL A 119 52.45 -62.01 16.02
CA VAL A 119 51.24 -61.19 16.06
C VAL A 119 50.61 -61.17 14.66
N ALA A 120 49.30 -61.40 14.61
CA ALA A 120 48.53 -61.24 13.38
C ALA A 120 48.58 -59.79 12.88
N ALA A 121 48.83 -59.61 11.59
CA ALA A 121 48.94 -58.30 10.97
C ALA A 121 48.03 -58.14 9.75
N VAL A 122 47.72 -59.23 9.04
CA VAL A 122 46.92 -59.20 7.80
C VAL A 122 45.86 -60.29 7.84
N VAL A 123 44.63 -59.92 7.50
CA VAL A 123 43.56 -60.85 7.11
C VAL A 123 43.26 -60.59 5.63
N GLU A 124 43.18 -61.65 4.83
CA GLU A 124 42.88 -61.57 3.40
C GLU A 124 41.88 -62.65 2.99
N ALA A 125 41.07 -62.37 1.96
CA ALA A 125 40.17 -63.35 1.38
C ALA A 125 40.96 -64.44 0.63
N VAL A 126 40.61 -65.70 0.85
CA VAL A 126 41.14 -66.84 0.10
C VAL A 126 40.11 -67.30 -0.92
N GLU A 127 38.86 -67.42 -0.49
CA GLU A 127 37.76 -67.90 -1.31
C GLU A 127 36.43 -67.29 -0.83
N GLY A 128 35.48 -67.14 -1.74
CA GLY A 128 34.11 -66.75 -1.44
C GLY A 128 33.83 -65.24 -1.35
N ASP A 129 34.80 -64.37 -1.68
CA ASP A 129 34.57 -62.94 -1.82
C ASP A 129 33.94 -62.59 -3.19
N LEU A 130 33.23 -61.46 -3.26
CA LEU A 130 32.58 -60.91 -4.46
C LEU A 130 31.61 -61.86 -5.16
N GLN A 131 30.92 -62.71 -4.40
CA GLN A 131 29.92 -63.63 -4.93
C GLN A 131 28.58 -62.95 -5.21
N GLY A 132 27.80 -63.53 -6.13
CA GLY A 132 26.39 -63.20 -6.32
C GLY A 132 25.50 -64.32 -5.77
N GLY A 133 24.35 -63.99 -5.19
CA GLY A 133 23.37 -64.96 -4.70
C GLY A 133 21.97 -64.36 -4.59
N THR A 134 20.95 -65.19 -4.40
CA THR A 134 19.58 -64.69 -4.19
C THR A 134 19.39 -64.25 -2.74
N VAL A 135 18.64 -63.16 -2.51
CA VAL A 135 18.25 -62.70 -1.17
C VAL A 135 17.72 -63.85 -0.30
N GLY A 136 18.10 -63.87 0.97
CA GLY A 136 17.69 -64.88 1.96
C GLY A 136 18.33 -66.26 1.84
N LEU A 137 19.18 -66.52 0.83
CA LEU A 137 19.85 -67.81 0.63
C LEU A 137 21.34 -67.78 1.03
N PRO A 138 21.93 -68.93 1.44
CA PRO A 138 23.38 -69.06 1.56
C PRO A 138 24.07 -68.87 0.22
N LEU A 139 25.22 -68.19 0.22
CA LEU A 139 26.13 -68.15 -0.92
C LEU A 139 26.65 -69.56 -1.23
N ASP A 140 26.84 -69.84 -2.52
CA ASP A 140 27.23 -71.15 -3.02
C ASP A 140 28.65 -71.55 -2.59
N SER A 141 29.57 -70.58 -2.50
CA SER A 141 30.94 -70.82 -2.03
C SER A 141 31.09 -70.37 -0.58
N ILE A 142 31.74 -71.21 0.23
CA ILE A 142 32.05 -70.92 1.63
C ILE A 142 33.07 -69.78 1.68
N LEU A 143 32.84 -68.79 2.54
CA LEU A 143 33.76 -67.68 2.74
C LEU A 143 34.96 -68.17 3.57
N THR A 144 36.16 -68.09 2.99
CA THR A 144 37.41 -68.49 3.68
C THR A 144 38.40 -67.33 3.66
N VAL A 145 38.94 -67.00 4.83
CA VAL A 145 39.98 -65.97 5.01
C VAL A 145 41.26 -66.58 5.55
N ARG A 146 42.39 -65.94 5.27
CA ARG A 146 43.72 -66.28 5.81
C ARG A 146 44.24 -65.18 6.72
N VAL A 147 44.71 -65.55 7.90
CA VAL A 147 45.41 -64.65 8.84
C VAL A 147 46.92 -64.90 8.83
N SER A 148 47.69 -63.84 8.68
CA SER A 148 49.16 -63.90 8.63
C SER A 148 49.80 -62.76 9.43
N ASP A 149 51.08 -62.97 9.81
CA ASP A 149 51.90 -61.94 10.45
C ASP A 149 52.43 -60.91 9.44
N ALA A 150 53.21 -59.93 9.89
CA ALA A 150 53.70 -58.84 9.06
C ALA A 150 54.68 -59.29 7.96
N LEU A 151 55.20 -60.53 8.03
CA LEU A 151 56.08 -61.13 7.04
C LEU A 151 55.37 -62.19 6.18
N GLY A 152 54.05 -62.37 6.35
CA GLY A 152 53.22 -63.26 5.54
C GLY A 152 53.15 -64.71 6.04
N SER A 153 53.78 -65.03 7.18
CA SER A 153 53.70 -66.36 7.78
C SER A 153 52.31 -66.57 8.41
N PRO A 154 51.71 -67.77 8.31
CA PRO A 154 50.41 -68.03 8.90
C PRO A 154 50.46 -67.93 10.43
N VAL A 155 49.39 -67.43 11.04
CA VAL A 155 49.24 -67.37 12.50
C VAL A 155 48.23 -68.43 12.95
N GLU A 156 48.73 -69.63 13.26
CA GLU A 156 47.91 -70.73 13.78
C GLU A 156 47.31 -70.35 15.15
N GLY A 157 46.04 -70.69 15.38
CA GLY A 157 45.36 -70.45 16.65
C GLY A 157 44.79 -69.05 16.84
N ALA A 158 44.94 -68.14 15.87
CA ALA A 158 44.29 -66.83 15.92
C ALA A 158 42.76 -66.97 15.83
N GLU A 159 42.04 -66.34 16.76
CA GLU A 159 40.58 -66.33 16.76
C GLU A 159 40.05 -65.18 15.90
N LEU A 160 39.09 -65.45 15.01
CA LEU A 160 38.43 -64.46 14.16
C LEU A 160 36.93 -64.41 14.44
N THR A 161 36.34 -63.23 14.29
CA THR A 161 34.87 -63.01 14.28
C THR A 161 34.43 -62.52 12.90
N PHE A 162 33.39 -63.16 12.37
CA PHE A 162 32.68 -62.72 11.16
C PHE A 162 31.45 -61.91 11.57
N SER A 163 31.39 -60.66 11.14
CA SER A 163 30.28 -59.75 11.43
C SER A 163 29.70 -59.23 10.12
N VAL A 164 28.42 -59.52 9.85
CA VAL A 164 27.71 -58.92 8.72
C VAL A 164 27.53 -57.42 9.01
N THR A 165 28.08 -56.56 8.16
CA THR A 165 28.14 -55.11 8.35
C THR A 165 27.16 -54.34 7.47
N ALA A 166 26.67 -54.92 6.38
CA ALA A 166 25.63 -54.35 5.52
C ALA A 166 24.81 -55.43 4.79
N GLY A 167 23.59 -55.11 4.37
CA GLY A 167 22.69 -56.00 3.62
C GLY A 167 21.87 -56.99 4.46
N GLY A 168 22.31 -57.28 5.70
CA GLY A 168 21.65 -58.22 6.60
C GLY A 168 22.04 -59.68 6.33
N GLY A 169 21.35 -60.62 6.98
CA GLY A 169 21.67 -62.05 6.88
C GLY A 169 22.53 -62.56 8.04
N SER A 170 23.31 -63.62 7.82
CA SER A 170 24.06 -64.28 8.90
C SER A 170 25.31 -65.03 8.41
N ALA A 171 26.26 -65.22 9.32
CA ALA A 171 27.45 -66.03 9.11
C ALA A 171 27.46 -67.18 10.12
N VAL A 172 27.59 -68.42 9.63
CA VAL A 172 27.58 -69.62 10.48
C VAL A 172 28.75 -70.54 10.10
N PRO A 173 29.70 -70.80 11.03
CA PRO A 173 29.81 -70.19 12.37
C PRO A 173 30.30 -68.72 12.32
N ALA A 174 29.78 -67.86 13.20
CA ALA A 174 30.18 -66.43 13.28
C ALA A 174 31.56 -66.20 13.90
N GLN A 175 32.19 -67.24 14.46
CA GLN A 175 33.53 -67.21 15.03
C GLN A 175 34.28 -68.49 14.64
N GLY A 176 35.59 -68.39 14.48
CA GLY A 176 36.44 -69.52 14.17
C GLY A 176 37.90 -69.30 14.58
N VAL A 177 38.64 -70.39 14.65
CA VAL A 177 40.07 -70.39 15.03
C VAL A 177 40.90 -70.81 13.82
N ALA A 178 41.96 -70.06 13.53
CA ALA A 178 42.84 -70.31 12.40
C ALA A 178 43.59 -71.64 12.52
N ASP A 179 43.60 -72.42 11.44
CA ASP A 179 44.37 -73.67 11.34
C ASP A 179 45.89 -73.41 11.11
N ALA A 180 46.67 -74.48 10.91
CA ALA A 180 48.12 -74.39 10.67
C ALA A 180 48.50 -73.60 9.38
N LEU A 181 47.56 -73.39 8.46
CA LEU A 181 47.73 -72.59 7.26
C LEU A 181 47.23 -71.14 7.44
N GLY A 182 46.65 -70.84 8.60
CA GLY A 182 46.05 -69.54 8.92
C GLY A 182 44.60 -69.41 8.44
N HIS A 183 43.91 -70.48 8.05
CA HIS A 183 42.59 -70.38 7.44
C HIS A 183 41.44 -70.44 8.47
N VAL A 184 40.40 -69.63 8.21
CA VAL A 184 39.11 -69.68 8.92
C VAL A 184 37.97 -69.55 7.90
N SER A 185 36.93 -70.38 8.03
CA SER A 185 35.81 -70.43 7.08
C SER A 185 34.44 -70.23 7.75
N THR A 186 33.49 -69.64 7.03
CA THR A 186 32.07 -69.52 7.41
C THR A 186 31.14 -69.66 6.20
N VAL A 187 29.94 -70.21 6.40
CA VAL A 187 28.85 -70.09 5.41
C VAL A 187 28.21 -68.70 5.60
N TRP A 188 28.06 -67.94 4.52
CA TRP A 188 27.43 -66.62 4.56
C TRP A 188 26.07 -66.67 3.86
N THR A 189 25.01 -66.40 4.62
CA THR A 189 23.63 -66.25 4.13
C THR A 189 23.31 -64.77 3.95
N LEU A 190 22.88 -64.39 2.75
CA LEU A 190 22.50 -63.02 2.39
C LEU A 190 21.19 -62.63 3.08
N GLY A 191 21.03 -61.33 3.38
CA GLY A 191 19.79 -60.77 3.90
C GLY A 191 18.66 -60.66 2.84
N GLU A 192 17.55 -60.06 3.23
CA GLU A 192 16.31 -59.97 2.44
C GLU A 192 16.28 -58.80 1.44
N ILE A 193 17.30 -57.94 1.44
CA ILE A 193 17.37 -56.73 0.59
C ILE A 193 18.31 -57.01 -0.59
N SER A 194 17.89 -56.72 -1.82
CA SER A 194 18.77 -56.83 -2.99
C SER A 194 19.85 -55.73 -3.02
N GLY A 195 20.98 -55.97 -3.68
CA GLY A 195 22.12 -55.05 -3.77
C GLY A 195 23.37 -55.56 -3.03
N THR A 196 24.27 -54.66 -2.64
CA THR A 196 25.55 -55.02 -2.03
C THR A 196 25.41 -55.40 -0.55
N HIS A 197 26.00 -56.53 -0.17
CA HIS A 197 26.10 -57.04 1.19
C HIS A 197 27.56 -57.04 1.61
N GLU A 198 27.82 -56.79 2.89
CA GLU A 198 29.18 -56.70 3.43
C GLU A 198 29.32 -57.54 4.69
N ILE A 199 30.46 -58.19 4.82
CA ILE A 199 30.86 -58.94 6.02
C ILE A 199 32.32 -58.62 6.35
N THR A 200 32.60 -58.40 7.63
CA THR A 200 33.96 -58.17 8.13
C THR A 200 34.45 -59.40 8.87
N ALA A 201 35.62 -59.91 8.48
CA ALA A 201 36.37 -60.93 9.23
C ALA A 201 37.50 -60.26 10.01
N ALA A 202 37.40 -60.20 11.33
CA ALA A 202 38.34 -59.47 12.18
C ALA A 202 38.98 -60.40 13.23
N VAL A 203 40.26 -60.20 13.53
CA VAL A 203 40.97 -60.92 14.59
C VAL A 203 40.46 -60.46 15.96
N VAL A 204 40.10 -61.41 16.83
CA VAL A 204 39.62 -61.14 18.18
C VAL A 204 40.71 -60.43 18.99
N GLY A 205 40.36 -59.29 19.58
CA GLY A 205 41.30 -58.43 20.32
C GLY A 205 42.17 -57.51 19.46
N LEU A 206 42.14 -57.65 18.13
CA LEU A 206 42.85 -56.80 17.17
C LEU A 206 41.89 -56.38 16.03
N PRO A 207 40.88 -55.53 16.31
CA PRO A 207 39.83 -55.21 15.34
C PRO A 207 40.34 -54.50 14.07
N ASP A 208 41.49 -53.83 14.14
CA ASP A 208 42.14 -53.19 12.98
C ASP A 208 42.80 -54.21 12.04
N VAL A 209 42.96 -55.45 12.48
CA VAL A 209 43.45 -56.57 11.68
C VAL A 209 42.24 -57.34 11.17
N ALA A 210 41.66 -56.83 10.07
CA ALA A 210 40.42 -57.32 9.50
C ALA A 210 40.39 -57.23 7.98
N ALA A 211 39.54 -58.05 7.35
CA ALA A 211 39.18 -57.97 5.94
C ALA A 211 37.69 -57.65 5.79
N LEU A 212 37.36 -56.68 4.94
CA LEU A 212 36.01 -56.46 4.45
C LEU A 212 35.80 -57.29 3.19
N LEU A 213 34.78 -58.13 3.19
CA LEU A 213 34.38 -58.97 2.06
C LEU A 213 32.98 -58.56 1.62
N GLN A 214 32.70 -58.65 0.33
CA GLN A 214 31.46 -58.18 -0.28
C GLN A 214 30.76 -59.30 -1.06
N ALA A 215 29.44 -59.21 -1.15
CA ALA A 215 28.62 -60.04 -2.03
C ALA A 215 27.48 -59.21 -2.63
N THR A 216 26.87 -59.68 -3.72
CA THR A 216 25.70 -59.04 -4.33
C THR A 216 24.48 -59.95 -4.18
N ALA A 217 23.44 -59.46 -3.53
CA ALA A 217 22.15 -60.13 -3.43
C ALA A 217 21.24 -59.73 -4.60
N PHE A 218 20.79 -60.70 -5.38
CA PHE A 218 19.79 -60.53 -6.43
C PHE A 218 18.39 -60.76 -5.85
N ALA A 219 17.40 -60.02 -6.34
CA ALA A 219 16.00 -60.22 -5.99
C ALA A 219 15.56 -61.67 -6.29
N SER A 220 14.60 -62.19 -5.53
CA SER A 220 14.03 -63.50 -5.81
C SER A 220 13.01 -63.43 -6.95
N ASP A 221 12.36 -64.56 -7.25
CA ASP A 221 11.30 -64.61 -8.26
C ASP A 221 10.20 -63.56 -7.94
N PRO A 222 9.64 -62.90 -8.97
CA PRO A 222 8.59 -61.89 -8.81
C PRO A 222 7.31 -62.48 -8.21
N VAL A 223 6.65 -61.72 -7.34
CA VAL A 223 5.42 -62.14 -6.64
C VAL A 223 4.23 -61.24 -6.95
N VAL A 224 4.43 -59.96 -7.22
CA VAL A 224 3.33 -59.03 -7.54
C VAL A 224 3.78 -57.93 -8.47
N MET A 225 2.88 -57.52 -9.36
CA MET A 225 3.00 -56.29 -10.15
C MET A 225 2.03 -55.24 -9.60
N GLU A 226 2.54 -54.05 -9.32
CA GLU A 226 1.77 -52.95 -8.74
C GLU A 226 1.69 -51.76 -9.70
N LEU A 227 0.56 -51.05 -9.66
CA LEU A 227 0.42 -49.75 -10.31
C LEU A 227 1.24 -48.73 -9.52
N LEU A 228 2.21 -48.07 -10.17
CA LEU A 228 3.04 -47.05 -9.54
C LEU A 228 2.42 -45.65 -9.69
N ASP A 229 2.26 -45.17 -10.92
CA ASP A 229 1.59 -43.90 -11.25
C ASP A 229 1.27 -43.77 -12.75
N GLY A 230 0.71 -42.62 -13.15
CA GLY A 230 0.31 -42.32 -14.54
C GLY A 230 -1.13 -42.69 -14.89
N ASP A 231 -1.90 -43.21 -13.93
CA ASP A 231 -3.34 -43.50 -14.11
C ASP A 231 -4.21 -42.24 -13.98
N GLY A 232 -5.38 -42.26 -14.63
CA GLY A 232 -6.41 -41.22 -14.53
C GLY A 232 -6.06 -39.89 -15.22
N GLN A 233 -5.10 -39.87 -16.14
CA GLN A 233 -4.69 -38.65 -16.83
C GLN A 233 -5.76 -38.17 -17.82
N ILE A 234 -5.84 -36.85 -18.03
CA ILE A 234 -6.70 -36.24 -19.06
C ILE A 234 -5.78 -35.50 -20.03
N GLU A 235 -6.01 -35.64 -21.33
CA GLU A 235 -5.27 -34.87 -22.33
C GLU A 235 -6.11 -34.74 -23.61
N LEU A 236 -5.67 -33.86 -24.52
CA LEU A 236 -6.30 -33.68 -25.81
C LEU A 236 -6.19 -34.94 -26.68
N VAL A 237 -7.19 -35.17 -27.53
CA VAL A 237 -7.13 -36.19 -28.59
C VAL A 237 -5.83 -36.07 -29.39
N THR A 238 -5.23 -37.20 -29.79
CA THR A 238 -3.98 -37.30 -30.55
C THR A 238 -2.72 -36.78 -29.86
N ARG A 239 -2.78 -36.40 -28.57
CA ARG A 239 -1.62 -35.92 -27.80
C ARG A 239 -1.08 -36.98 -26.85
N THR A 240 0.22 -36.87 -26.60
CA THR A 240 0.92 -37.66 -25.58
C THR A 240 0.53 -37.18 -24.20
N LEU A 241 0.21 -38.12 -23.30
CA LEU A 241 -0.07 -37.85 -21.90
C LEU A 241 1.12 -37.15 -21.24
N PRO A 242 0.86 -36.20 -20.31
CA PRO A 242 1.90 -35.41 -19.67
C PRO A 242 2.84 -36.22 -18.77
N ALA A 243 2.39 -37.36 -18.22
CA ALA A 243 3.22 -38.30 -17.47
C ALA A 243 3.20 -39.71 -18.11
N PRO A 244 4.31 -40.46 -18.02
CA PRO A 244 4.32 -41.87 -18.42
C PRO A 244 3.45 -42.71 -17.49
N ILE A 245 2.92 -43.82 -18.01
CA ILE A 245 2.29 -44.87 -17.20
C ILE A 245 3.39 -45.80 -16.66
N ARG A 246 3.34 -46.12 -15.36
CA ARG A 246 4.39 -46.90 -14.68
C ARG A 246 3.83 -48.01 -13.81
N VAL A 247 4.46 -49.17 -13.89
CA VAL A 247 4.26 -50.31 -12.99
C VAL A 247 5.55 -50.64 -12.27
N ARG A 248 5.43 -51.33 -11.13
CA ARG A 248 6.58 -51.85 -10.37
C ARG A 248 6.40 -53.35 -10.12
N LEU A 249 7.40 -54.14 -10.49
CA LEU A 249 7.48 -55.58 -10.30
C LEU A 249 8.34 -55.89 -9.08
N VAL A 250 7.78 -56.58 -8.09
CA VAL A 250 8.50 -56.87 -6.84
C VAL A 250 8.48 -58.36 -6.47
N ASP A 251 9.51 -58.78 -5.76
CA ASP A 251 9.66 -60.12 -5.20
C ASP A 251 8.92 -60.30 -3.85
N ALA A 252 9.06 -61.46 -3.21
CA ALA A 252 8.40 -61.77 -1.94
C ALA A 252 8.82 -60.84 -0.76
N PHE A 253 9.97 -60.19 -0.88
CA PHE A 253 10.55 -59.31 0.13
C PHE A 253 10.36 -57.82 -0.21
N GLY A 254 9.72 -57.51 -1.35
CA GLY A 254 9.46 -56.14 -1.81
C GLY A 254 10.64 -55.53 -2.60
N ASN A 255 11.63 -56.32 -2.99
CA ASN A 255 12.72 -55.85 -3.84
C ASN A 255 12.24 -55.72 -5.29
N GLY A 256 12.75 -54.71 -6.00
CA GLY A 256 12.55 -54.60 -7.44
C GLY A 256 13.20 -55.77 -8.18
N VAL A 257 12.46 -56.38 -9.12
CA VAL A 257 12.99 -57.47 -9.96
C VAL A 257 13.44 -56.89 -11.29
N PRO A 258 14.76 -56.75 -11.56
CA PRO A 258 15.27 -56.12 -12.78
C PRO A 258 15.22 -57.02 -14.01
N ASP A 259 15.34 -56.39 -15.18
CA ASP A 259 15.51 -57.02 -16.50
C ASP A 259 14.35 -57.94 -16.93
N VAL A 260 13.18 -57.79 -16.31
CA VAL A 260 11.96 -58.54 -16.68
C VAL A 260 11.16 -57.71 -17.69
N PRO A 261 10.93 -58.20 -18.93
CA PRO A 261 10.18 -57.46 -19.93
C PRO A 261 8.69 -57.39 -19.59
N ILE A 262 8.18 -56.18 -19.40
CA ILE A 262 6.75 -55.89 -19.24
C ILE A 262 6.18 -55.45 -20.58
N THR A 263 5.08 -56.08 -21.01
CA THR A 263 4.37 -55.70 -22.23
C THR A 263 3.28 -54.70 -21.91
N PHE A 264 3.36 -53.50 -22.52
CA PHE A 264 2.30 -52.51 -22.51
C PHE A 264 1.46 -52.65 -23.78
N SER A 265 0.14 -52.61 -23.64
CA SER A 265 -0.79 -52.62 -24.76
C SER A 265 -1.89 -51.58 -24.59
N VAL A 266 -2.32 -51.01 -25.72
CA VAL A 266 -3.39 -50.02 -25.83
C VAL A 266 -4.36 -50.43 -26.95
N ALA A 267 -5.50 -49.76 -27.06
CA ALA A 267 -6.42 -49.95 -28.18
C ALA A 267 -5.79 -49.54 -29.53
N ALA A 268 -6.39 -49.96 -30.66
CA ALA A 268 -5.78 -49.81 -31.99
C ALA A 268 -5.59 -48.35 -32.48
N ASP A 269 -6.29 -47.39 -31.87
CA ASP A 269 -6.20 -45.96 -32.20
C ASP A 269 -5.20 -45.18 -31.32
N ASP A 270 -4.63 -45.81 -30.31
CA ASP A 270 -3.62 -45.24 -29.42
C ASP A 270 -2.20 -45.58 -29.88
N VAL A 271 -1.21 -44.84 -29.36
CA VAL A 271 0.21 -45.11 -29.63
C VAL A 271 1.00 -45.13 -28.33
N LEU A 272 1.75 -46.21 -28.10
CA LEU A 272 2.80 -46.26 -27.08
C LEU A 272 4.16 -46.01 -27.75
N ASP A 273 5.08 -45.32 -27.05
CA ASP A 273 6.46 -45.19 -27.51
C ASP A 273 7.19 -46.55 -27.52
N LEU A 274 6.93 -47.36 -26.50
CA LEU A 274 7.48 -48.69 -26.28
C LEU A 274 6.36 -49.63 -25.84
N THR A 275 6.28 -50.80 -26.49
CA THR A 275 5.30 -51.84 -26.16
C THR A 275 5.88 -52.94 -25.29
N GLU A 276 7.20 -53.03 -25.17
CA GLU A 276 7.90 -53.98 -24.32
C GLU A 276 9.06 -53.26 -23.64
N VAL A 277 9.04 -53.22 -22.31
CA VAL A 277 9.97 -52.43 -21.51
C VAL A 277 10.52 -53.32 -20.39
N PRO A 278 11.84 -53.60 -20.34
CA PRO A 278 12.43 -54.31 -19.22
C PRO A 278 12.36 -53.45 -17.95
N THR A 279 12.11 -54.08 -16.82
CA THR A 279 12.17 -53.42 -15.51
C THR A 279 13.59 -52.96 -15.20
N ASP A 280 13.72 -51.79 -14.58
CA ASP A 280 14.99 -51.30 -14.06
C ASP A 280 15.40 -51.99 -12.73
N LEU A 281 16.49 -51.53 -12.11
CA LEU A 281 16.99 -52.06 -10.83
C LEU A 281 15.98 -51.97 -9.67
N ASP A 282 15.01 -51.06 -9.75
CA ASP A 282 13.94 -50.87 -8.75
C ASP A 282 12.66 -51.64 -9.12
N GLY A 283 12.69 -52.40 -10.22
CA GLY A 283 11.58 -53.18 -10.73
C GLY A 283 10.59 -52.36 -11.56
N ILE A 284 10.93 -51.13 -11.98
CA ILE A 284 9.99 -50.22 -12.63
C ILE A 284 10.06 -50.36 -14.15
N ALA A 285 8.89 -50.46 -14.79
CA ALA A 285 8.74 -50.35 -16.24
C ALA A 285 7.80 -49.17 -16.57
N ALA A 286 8.15 -48.39 -17.59
CA ALA A 286 7.47 -47.15 -17.95
C ALA A 286 7.24 -47.05 -19.46
N ALA A 287 6.06 -46.57 -19.87
CA ALA A 287 5.75 -46.25 -21.27
C ALA A 287 5.09 -44.87 -21.37
N THR A 288 5.41 -44.12 -22.42
CA THR A 288 4.67 -42.90 -22.77
C THR A 288 3.51 -43.24 -23.70
N TRP A 289 2.36 -42.65 -23.44
CA TRP A 289 1.10 -43.01 -24.09
C TRP A 289 0.50 -41.80 -24.80
N THR A 290 0.24 -41.94 -26.09
CA THR A 290 -0.46 -40.96 -26.93
C THR A 290 -1.88 -41.45 -27.21
N LEU A 291 -2.87 -40.64 -26.83
CA LEU A 291 -4.28 -40.97 -26.97
C LEU A 291 -4.74 -40.90 -28.44
N GLY A 292 -5.74 -41.71 -28.78
CA GLY A 292 -6.37 -41.70 -30.10
C GLY A 292 -7.16 -40.44 -30.44
N ALA A 293 -7.80 -40.47 -31.61
CA ALA A 293 -8.50 -39.32 -32.19
C ALA A 293 -9.95 -39.15 -31.71
N THR A 294 -10.48 -40.06 -30.89
CA THR A 294 -11.88 -40.04 -30.44
C THR A 294 -12.01 -39.52 -29.01
N LEU A 295 -13.14 -38.91 -28.68
CA LEU A 295 -13.42 -38.47 -27.31
C LEU A 295 -13.83 -39.66 -26.44
N GLY A 296 -13.35 -39.73 -25.20
CA GLY A 296 -13.79 -40.74 -24.24
C GLY A 296 -12.69 -41.23 -23.30
N VAL A 297 -13.02 -42.29 -22.57
CA VAL A 297 -12.07 -42.98 -21.68
C VAL A 297 -11.34 -44.05 -22.48
N TYR A 298 -10.03 -43.99 -22.40
CA TYR A 298 -9.05 -44.89 -22.98
C TYR A 298 -8.47 -45.80 -21.91
N VAL A 299 -8.03 -47.00 -22.32
CA VAL A 299 -7.46 -48.00 -21.41
C VAL A 299 -6.14 -48.53 -21.97
N ALA A 300 -5.09 -48.48 -21.16
CA ALA A 300 -3.84 -49.18 -21.40
C ALA A 300 -3.68 -50.30 -20.37
N THR A 301 -3.01 -51.39 -20.73
CA THR A 301 -2.70 -52.50 -19.81
C THR A 301 -1.21 -52.83 -19.84
N ALA A 302 -0.63 -53.04 -18.67
CA ALA A 302 0.71 -53.61 -18.50
C ALA A 302 0.59 -55.06 -18.03
N ILE A 303 1.24 -55.98 -18.73
CA ILE A 303 1.20 -57.42 -18.45
C ILE A 303 2.61 -58.00 -18.40
N LEU A 304 2.84 -58.91 -17.46
CA LEU A 304 3.98 -59.82 -17.50
C LEU A 304 3.63 -61.02 -18.40
N PRO A 305 4.33 -61.26 -19.54
CA PRO A 305 4.02 -62.37 -20.45
C PRO A 305 4.28 -63.74 -19.82
N ASP A 306 3.36 -64.69 -19.98
CA ASP A 306 3.45 -66.07 -19.44
C ASP A 306 4.76 -66.81 -19.78
N SER A 307 5.48 -66.41 -20.85
CA SER A 307 6.72 -67.05 -21.29
C SER A 307 7.98 -66.59 -20.53
N THR A 308 7.89 -65.64 -19.61
CA THR A 308 9.06 -64.95 -19.05
C THR A 308 9.47 -65.42 -17.65
N VAL A 309 8.60 -66.10 -16.89
CA VAL A 309 8.91 -66.52 -15.52
C VAL A 309 8.31 -67.91 -15.18
N GLY A 310 8.95 -68.99 -15.64
CA GLY A 310 8.73 -70.36 -15.14
C GLY A 310 7.27 -70.84 -15.01
N ASP A 311 6.99 -71.75 -14.05
CA ASP A 311 5.67 -72.36 -13.77
C ASP A 311 4.65 -71.38 -13.12
N ILE A 312 4.89 -70.06 -13.16
CA ILE A 312 3.95 -69.07 -12.60
C ILE A 312 2.75 -68.92 -13.56
N VAL A 313 1.70 -69.70 -13.31
CA VAL A 313 0.46 -69.70 -14.11
C VAL A 313 -0.35 -68.39 -13.99
N SER A 314 -0.09 -67.54 -12.98
CA SER A 314 -0.68 -66.20 -12.84
C SER A 314 0.04 -65.35 -11.78
N LEU A 315 0.57 -64.19 -12.14
CA LEU A 315 1.14 -63.22 -11.20
C LEU A 315 0.05 -62.26 -10.68
N PRO A 316 -0.18 -62.16 -9.36
CA PRO A 316 -1.04 -61.13 -8.78
C PRO A 316 -0.74 -59.73 -9.31
N GLY A 317 -1.79 -58.99 -9.67
CA GLY A 317 -1.69 -57.64 -10.22
C GLY A 317 -1.40 -57.56 -11.72
N SER A 318 -1.03 -58.65 -12.39
CA SER A 318 -0.88 -58.71 -13.85
C SER A 318 -2.16 -59.26 -14.51
N PRO A 319 -2.81 -58.53 -15.46
CA PRO A 319 -2.44 -57.21 -15.97
C PRO A 319 -2.85 -56.06 -15.05
N VAL A 320 -2.04 -55.00 -15.01
CA VAL A 320 -2.38 -53.69 -14.43
C VAL A 320 -3.07 -52.84 -15.48
N SER A 321 -4.22 -52.23 -15.16
CA SER A 321 -4.96 -51.35 -16.06
C SER A 321 -4.78 -49.88 -15.70
N PHE A 322 -4.53 -49.05 -16.71
CA PHE A 322 -4.54 -47.59 -16.64
C PHE A 322 -5.72 -47.06 -17.44
N THR A 323 -6.37 -46.02 -16.92
CA THR A 323 -7.43 -45.26 -17.57
C THR A 323 -6.93 -43.85 -17.87
N SER A 324 -7.36 -43.28 -19.00
CA SER A 324 -7.12 -41.87 -19.32
C SER A 324 -8.28 -41.30 -20.13
N THR A 325 -8.53 -40.00 -20.07
CA THR A 325 -9.65 -39.38 -20.78
C THR A 325 -9.15 -38.46 -21.88
N ALA A 326 -9.54 -38.73 -23.12
CA ALA A 326 -9.30 -37.82 -24.24
C ALA A 326 -10.40 -36.76 -24.31
N VAL A 327 -10.00 -35.48 -24.33
CA VAL A 327 -10.89 -34.32 -24.45
C VAL A 327 -10.57 -33.48 -25.69
N THR A 328 -11.45 -32.55 -26.04
CA THR A 328 -11.16 -31.47 -26.99
C THR A 328 -10.83 -30.19 -26.23
N TYR A 329 -10.10 -29.27 -26.84
CA TYR A 329 -9.82 -27.98 -26.24
C TYR A 329 -11.07 -27.11 -26.25
N ALA A 330 -11.53 -26.64 -25.09
CA ALA A 330 -12.68 -25.76 -25.00
C ALA A 330 -12.60 -24.84 -23.79
N VAL A 331 -13.06 -23.60 -23.98
CA VAL A 331 -13.36 -22.66 -22.90
C VAL A 331 -14.87 -22.65 -22.71
N ALA A 332 -15.33 -23.01 -21.52
CA ALA A 332 -16.75 -23.19 -21.20
C ALA A 332 -17.40 -21.93 -20.61
N GLY A 333 -16.67 -21.18 -19.76
CA GLY A 333 -17.24 -20.05 -19.04
C GLY A 333 -16.23 -19.32 -18.17
N VAL A 334 -16.71 -18.30 -17.46
CA VAL A 334 -15.93 -17.63 -16.41
C VAL A 334 -16.75 -17.44 -15.13
N THR A 335 -16.07 -17.42 -13.99
CA THR A 335 -16.66 -17.19 -12.67
C THR A 335 -15.78 -16.20 -11.88
N PRO A 336 -16.32 -15.08 -11.35
CA PRO A 336 -17.69 -14.61 -11.53
C PRO A 336 -17.98 -14.17 -12.97
N ALA A 337 -19.25 -14.27 -13.38
CA ALA A 337 -19.79 -13.69 -14.61
C ALA A 337 -20.88 -12.66 -14.23
N PRO A 338 -20.66 -11.34 -14.39
CA PRO A 338 -19.53 -10.70 -15.07
C PRO A 338 -18.23 -10.66 -14.24
N PRO A 339 -17.05 -10.89 -14.84
CA PRO A 339 -15.76 -10.63 -14.19
C PRO A 339 -15.51 -9.12 -14.03
N VAL A 340 -14.68 -8.75 -13.04
CA VAL A 340 -14.41 -7.36 -12.67
C VAL A 340 -12.93 -7.03 -12.91
N VAL A 341 -12.64 -5.91 -13.57
CA VAL A 341 -11.28 -5.39 -13.80
C VAL A 341 -10.47 -5.36 -12.51
N GLY A 342 -9.22 -5.82 -12.55
CA GLY A 342 -8.32 -5.85 -11.40
C GLY A 342 -8.65 -6.93 -10.36
N GLN A 343 -9.72 -7.70 -10.54
CA GLN A 343 -10.02 -8.88 -9.72
C GLN A 343 -9.62 -10.17 -10.45
N THR A 344 -9.50 -11.24 -9.67
CA THR A 344 -9.26 -12.58 -10.23
C THR A 344 -10.56 -13.16 -10.75
N MET A 345 -10.55 -13.66 -11.98
CA MET A 345 -11.60 -14.49 -12.57
C MET A 345 -11.09 -15.93 -12.72
N LEU A 346 -11.98 -16.89 -12.54
CA LEU A 346 -11.78 -18.28 -12.91
C LEU A 346 -12.28 -18.47 -14.34
N ILE A 347 -11.46 -19.01 -15.23
CA ILE A 347 -11.89 -19.49 -16.54
C ILE A 347 -12.10 -21.00 -16.42
N GLU A 348 -13.30 -21.47 -16.74
CA GLU A 348 -13.67 -22.88 -16.72
C GLU A 348 -13.60 -23.45 -18.14
N GLY A 349 -13.08 -24.67 -18.29
CA GLY A 349 -12.92 -25.31 -19.59
C GLY A 349 -12.35 -26.72 -19.49
N VAL A 350 -11.78 -27.19 -20.59
CA VAL A 350 -11.09 -28.49 -20.68
C VAL A 350 -9.88 -28.38 -21.61
N GLY A 351 -8.81 -29.11 -21.28
CA GLY A 351 -7.60 -29.19 -22.10
C GLY A 351 -6.59 -28.06 -21.87
N PHE A 352 -6.73 -27.29 -20.79
CA PHE A 352 -5.74 -26.28 -20.37
C PHE A 352 -4.44 -26.94 -19.90
N ASP A 353 -3.35 -26.17 -19.92
CA ASP A 353 -2.06 -26.66 -19.41
C ASP A 353 -2.02 -26.54 -17.88
N PRO A 354 -1.63 -27.59 -17.13
CA PRO A 354 -1.36 -27.46 -15.70
C PRO A 354 -0.22 -26.48 -15.39
N ASP A 355 0.75 -26.32 -16.30
CA ASP A 355 1.79 -25.29 -16.17
C ASP A 355 1.26 -23.93 -16.62
N LEU A 356 1.43 -22.93 -15.77
CA LEU A 356 0.99 -21.56 -16.03
C LEU A 356 1.63 -21.01 -17.31
N ALA A 357 2.90 -21.36 -17.57
CA ALA A 357 3.63 -20.89 -18.76
C ALA A 357 3.09 -21.48 -20.07
N GLY A 358 2.36 -22.59 -20.00
CA GLY A 358 1.73 -23.25 -21.14
C GLY A 358 0.45 -22.56 -21.64
N ASN A 359 -0.11 -21.62 -20.85
CA ASN A 359 -1.35 -20.93 -21.18
C ASN A 359 -1.11 -19.44 -21.48
N VAL A 360 -1.61 -18.97 -22.62
CA VAL A 360 -1.67 -17.55 -22.96
C VAL A 360 -3.12 -17.09 -22.89
N VAL A 361 -3.41 -16.15 -22.00
CA VAL A 361 -4.75 -15.59 -21.84
C VAL A 361 -4.76 -14.12 -22.25
N SER A 362 -5.76 -13.72 -23.02
CA SER A 362 -6.02 -12.32 -23.33
C SER A 362 -7.52 -11.99 -23.21
N VAL A 363 -7.82 -10.73 -22.92
CA VAL A 363 -9.18 -10.20 -22.88
C VAL A 363 -9.24 -9.03 -23.86
N ASP A 364 -10.04 -9.16 -24.93
CA ASP A 364 -10.01 -8.27 -26.11
C ASP A 364 -8.58 -8.06 -26.67
N GLY A 365 -7.74 -9.09 -26.63
CA GLY A 365 -6.35 -9.02 -27.09
C GLY A 365 -5.38 -8.35 -26.10
N VAL A 366 -5.85 -7.81 -24.97
CA VAL A 366 -4.98 -7.35 -23.88
C VAL A 366 -4.53 -8.57 -23.07
N ALA A 367 -3.22 -8.76 -22.95
CA ALA A 367 -2.66 -9.88 -22.18
C ALA A 367 -3.14 -9.84 -20.72
N ALA A 368 -3.65 -10.97 -20.24
CA ALA A 368 -4.09 -11.16 -18.86
C ALA A 368 -3.05 -12.01 -18.11
N THR A 369 -2.92 -11.79 -16.80
CA THR A 369 -1.94 -12.52 -15.98
C THR A 369 -2.56 -13.81 -15.46
N VAL A 370 -1.99 -14.96 -15.82
CA VAL A 370 -2.39 -16.27 -15.30
C VAL A 370 -1.71 -16.51 -13.96
N MET A 371 -2.51 -16.74 -12.91
CA MET A 371 -2.03 -16.88 -11.53
C MET A 371 -2.12 -18.32 -11.01
N GLY A 372 -2.92 -19.17 -11.66
CA GLY A 372 -3.12 -20.57 -11.28
C GLY A 372 -3.72 -21.35 -12.44
N GLY A 373 -3.46 -22.65 -12.53
CA GLY A 373 -3.94 -23.48 -13.62
C GLY A 373 -4.10 -24.95 -13.25
N SER A 374 -5.12 -25.56 -13.83
CA SER A 374 -5.36 -26.99 -13.92
C SER A 374 -5.88 -27.29 -15.32
N GLN A 375 -6.06 -28.56 -15.67
CA GLN A 375 -6.59 -28.93 -16.99
C GLN A 375 -8.02 -28.47 -17.25
N THR A 376 -8.76 -28.07 -16.21
CA THR A 376 -10.17 -27.66 -16.30
C THR A 376 -10.42 -26.24 -15.84
N SER A 377 -9.41 -25.56 -15.30
CA SER A 377 -9.60 -24.24 -14.71
C SER A 377 -8.33 -23.38 -14.75
N LEU A 378 -8.46 -22.10 -15.09
CA LEU A 378 -7.39 -21.10 -14.99
C LEU A 378 -7.84 -19.96 -14.07
N SER A 379 -7.00 -19.59 -13.11
CA SER A 379 -7.17 -18.37 -12.29
C SER A 379 -6.41 -17.23 -12.95
N VAL A 380 -7.10 -16.15 -13.33
CA VAL A 380 -6.57 -15.08 -14.17
C VAL A 380 -6.93 -13.71 -13.61
N LEU A 381 -5.97 -12.79 -13.54
CA LEU A 381 -6.24 -11.39 -13.20
C LEU A 381 -6.81 -10.65 -14.40
N VAL A 382 -8.00 -10.05 -14.25
CA VAL A 382 -8.65 -9.28 -15.31
C VAL A 382 -7.84 -7.98 -15.56
N PRO A 383 -7.36 -7.73 -16.79
CA PRO A 383 -6.52 -6.57 -17.08
C PRO A 383 -7.33 -5.26 -17.01
N SER A 384 -6.61 -4.14 -16.89
CA SER A 384 -7.21 -2.80 -16.94
C SER A 384 -7.46 -2.36 -18.38
N PHE A 385 -8.60 -1.69 -18.60
CA PHE A 385 -8.99 -1.11 -19.90
C PHE A 385 -9.10 0.42 -19.83
N GLY A 386 -8.53 1.04 -18.80
CA GLY A 386 -8.69 2.49 -18.57
C GLY A 386 -10.15 2.87 -18.29
N CYS A 387 -10.57 4.04 -18.76
CA CYS A 387 -11.91 4.58 -18.53
C CYS A 387 -12.91 4.13 -19.60
N GLU A 388 -13.09 2.82 -19.75
CA GLU A 388 -14.07 2.23 -20.67
C GLU A 388 -15.27 1.65 -19.90
N ALA A 389 -16.47 1.89 -20.43
CA ALA A 389 -17.72 1.36 -19.87
C ALA A 389 -17.75 -0.17 -19.89
N ALA A 390 -18.53 -0.76 -18.98
CA ALA A 390 -18.78 -2.20 -19.00
C ALA A 390 -19.37 -2.63 -20.35
N ARG A 391 -18.74 -3.63 -20.98
CA ARG A 391 -19.11 -4.16 -22.29
C ARG A 391 -18.71 -5.63 -22.40
N ASP A 392 -19.32 -6.33 -23.35
CA ASP A 392 -18.90 -7.68 -23.70
C ASP A 392 -17.47 -7.66 -24.23
N ARG A 393 -16.63 -8.54 -23.68
CA ARG A 393 -15.25 -8.73 -24.11
C ARG A 393 -15.00 -10.19 -24.44
N VAL A 394 -14.16 -10.41 -25.45
CA VAL A 394 -13.75 -11.74 -25.86
C VAL A 394 -12.54 -12.16 -25.04
N ILE A 395 -12.73 -13.14 -24.18
CA ILE A 395 -11.65 -13.79 -23.43
C ILE A 395 -11.14 -14.93 -24.31
N THR A 396 -9.87 -14.86 -24.68
CA THR A 396 -9.19 -15.85 -25.51
C THR A 396 -8.15 -16.58 -24.66
N VAL A 397 -8.22 -17.90 -24.65
CA VAL A 397 -7.22 -18.78 -24.02
C VAL A 397 -6.58 -19.60 -25.14
N THR A 398 -5.25 -19.60 -25.17
CA THR A 398 -4.46 -20.36 -26.13
C THR A 398 -3.48 -21.28 -25.39
N ARG A 399 -3.41 -22.54 -25.80
CA ARG A 399 -2.39 -23.53 -25.40
C ARG A 399 -1.71 -24.07 -26.66
N GLY A 400 -0.47 -23.67 -26.91
CA GLY A 400 0.22 -23.99 -28.16
C GLY A 400 -0.54 -23.50 -29.40
N THR A 401 -1.09 -24.40 -30.20
CA THR A 401 -1.91 -24.09 -31.38
C THR A 401 -3.42 -24.06 -31.10
N GLU A 402 -3.85 -24.60 -29.96
CA GLU A 402 -5.27 -24.68 -29.62
C GLU A 402 -5.74 -23.35 -29.03
N THR A 403 -6.91 -22.90 -29.46
CA THR A 403 -7.49 -21.63 -28.99
C THR A 403 -8.97 -21.79 -28.74
N GLY A 404 -9.43 -21.28 -27.60
CA GLY A 404 -10.81 -21.26 -27.18
C GLY A 404 -11.18 -19.86 -26.71
N THR A 405 -12.44 -19.48 -26.94
CA THR A 405 -12.92 -18.14 -26.61
C THR A 405 -14.24 -18.20 -25.86
N VAL A 406 -14.43 -17.28 -24.92
CA VAL A 406 -15.73 -17.00 -24.32
C VAL A 406 -15.97 -15.50 -24.33
N THR A 407 -17.19 -15.08 -24.66
CA THR A 407 -17.61 -13.68 -24.62
C THR A 407 -18.47 -13.46 -23.40
N THR A 408 -18.14 -12.47 -22.58
CA THR A 408 -18.88 -12.14 -21.36
C THR A 408 -18.76 -10.64 -21.06
N PRO A 409 -19.77 -10.00 -20.44
CA PRO A 409 -19.65 -8.62 -19.99
C PRO A 409 -18.54 -8.49 -18.95
N VAL A 410 -17.59 -7.59 -19.17
CA VAL A 410 -16.54 -7.27 -18.19
C VAL A 410 -16.89 -5.96 -17.50
N HIS A 411 -17.00 -6.01 -16.17
CA HIS A 411 -17.33 -4.85 -15.36
C HIS A 411 -16.08 -4.11 -14.88
N PRO A 412 -16.13 -2.77 -14.76
CA PRO A 412 -15.05 -2.00 -14.18
C PRO A 412 -14.96 -2.18 -12.66
N ALA A 413 -13.76 -2.01 -12.12
CA ALA A 413 -13.52 -2.10 -10.68
C ALA A 413 -14.31 -1.05 -9.88
N ASN A 414 -14.46 0.15 -10.44
CA ASN A 414 -14.96 1.34 -9.75
C ASN A 414 -16.35 1.75 -10.24
N ALA A 415 -17.21 0.79 -10.58
CA ALA A 415 -18.60 1.05 -10.91
C ALA A 415 -19.26 1.89 -9.81
N LEU A 416 -19.82 3.03 -10.19
CA LEU A 416 -20.50 3.95 -9.31
C LEU A 416 -21.85 3.35 -8.91
N GLN A 417 -22.01 3.10 -7.63
CA GLN A 417 -23.26 2.69 -7.01
C GLN A 417 -23.53 3.65 -5.86
N LEU A 418 -24.48 4.56 -6.06
CA LEU A 418 -24.88 5.55 -5.06
C LEU A 418 -26.37 5.36 -4.77
N ALA A 419 -26.78 5.44 -3.50
CA ALA A 419 -28.17 5.66 -3.14
C ALA A 419 -28.62 7.07 -3.52
N VAL A 420 -29.93 7.31 -3.65
CA VAL A 420 -30.45 8.68 -3.87
C VAL A 420 -30.01 9.58 -2.72
N GLY A 421 -29.39 10.71 -3.06
CA GLY A 421 -28.79 11.66 -2.12
C GLY A 421 -27.36 11.33 -1.67
N GLU A 422 -26.86 10.13 -1.98
CA GLU A 422 -25.47 9.78 -1.75
C GLU A 422 -24.57 10.49 -2.77
N ARG A 423 -23.37 10.85 -2.31
CA ARG A 423 -22.39 11.64 -3.06
C ARG A 423 -21.04 10.95 -3.07
N ARG A 424 -20.27 11.17 -4.13
CA ARG A 424 -18.86 10.80 -4.22
C ARG A 424 -18.05 12.01 -4.66
N VAL A 425 -16.94 12.27 -3.96
CA VAL A 425 -15.98 13.33 -4.30
C VAL A 425 -14.66 12.66 -4.64
N ILE A 426 -14.07 13.04 -5.77
CA ILE A 426 -12.82 12.52 -6.29
C ILE A 426 -11.83 13.69 -6.32
N SER A 427 -10.71 13.50 -5.63
CA SER A 427 -9.72 14.53 -5.37
C SER A 427 -8.55 14.50 -6.34
N ASP A 428 -8.23 13.31 -6.86
CA ASP A 428 -7.12 13.09 -7.78
C ASP A 428 -7.61 13.17 -9.24
N PRO A 429 -7.10 14.11 -10.05
CA PRO A 429 -7.42 14.18 -11.48
C PRO A 429 -7.12 12.91 -12.27
N GLU A 430 -6.19 12.06 -11.84
CA GLU A 430 -5.92 10.77 -12.48
C GLU A 430 -7.09 9.79 -12.33
N GLU A 431 -7.91 9.96 -11.28
CA GLU A 431 -9.07 9.13 -10.98
C GLU A 431 -10.39 9.69 -11.53
N TYR A 432 -10.35 10.69 -12.41
CA TYR A 432 -11.54 11.31 -13.01
C TYR A 432 -12.21 10.43 -14.06
N CYS A 433 -12.63 9.26 -13.62
CA CYS A 433 -13.35 8.25 -14.36
C CYS A 433 -14.50 7.72 -13.49
N LEU A 434 -15.72 8.17 -13.78
CA LEU A 434 -16.94 7.64 -13.19
C LEU A 434 -17.50 6.57 -14.11
N GLN A 435 -17.80 5.40 -13.57
CA GLN A 435 -18.25 4.26 -14.37
C GLN A 435 -19.65 3.85 -13.96
N PHE A 436 -20.64 4.01 -14.83
CA PHE A 436 -22.02 3.65 -14.57
C PHE A 436 -22.31 2.31 -15.25
N LEU A 437 -22.92 1.37 -14.52
CA LEU A 437 -23.43 0.13 -15.11
C LEU A 437 -24.77 0.39 -15.80
N ALA A 438 -25.20 -0.53 -16.65
CA ALA A 438 -26.53 -0.50 -17.23
C ALA A 438 -27.59 -0.51 -16.11
N GLY A 439 -28.63 0.31 -16.28
CA GLY A 439 -29.56 0.63 -15.22
C GLY A 439 -30.92 1.11 -15.72
N GLY A 440 -31.77 1.50 -14.76
CA GLY A 440 -33.13 1.96 -14.99
C GLY A 440 -33.25 3.48 -15.02
N SER A 441 -34.29 3.96 -14.34
CA SER A 441 -34.57 5.37 -14.03
C SER A 441 -33.52 6.08 -13.18
N GLU A 442 -32.44 6.65 -13.73
CA GLU A 442 -31.41 7.31 -12.91
C GLU A 442 -31.05 8.72 -13.39
N GLU A 443 -30.75 9.61 -12.45
CA GLU A 443 -30.22 10.95 -12.72
C GLU A 443 -29.11 11.29 -11.73
N TYR A 444 -28.01 11.84 -12.24
CA TYR A 444 -26.85 12.24 -11.46
C TYR A 444 -26.49 13.69 -11.74
N LEU A 445 -26.27 14.47 -10.69
CA LEU A 445 -25.64 15.77 -10.80
C LEU A 445 -24.13 15.58 -10.70
N VAL A 446 -23.42 15.88 -11.78
CA VAL A 446 -21.96 15.83 -11.85
C VAL A 446 -21.43 17.25 -11.90
N GLY A 447 -20.40 17.54 -11.10
CA GLY A 447 -19.74 18.83 -11.15
C GLY A 447 -18.23 18.76 -10.95
N LEU A 448 -17.57 19.81 -11.43
CA LEU A 448 -16.14 20.02 -11.27
C LEU A 448 -15.94 21.38 -10.61
N THR A 449 -15.41 21.35 -9.39
CA THR A 449 -15.13 22.56 -8.60
C THR A 449 -13.64 22.82 -8.56
N ALA A 450 -13.21 24.03 -8.90
CA ALA A 450 -11.83 24.48 -8.70
C ALA A 450 -11.69 25.02 -7.28
N THR A 451 -11.05 24.26 -6.37
CA THR A 451 -11.15 24.59 -4.94
C THR A 451 -10.17 25.64 -4.44
N ARG A 452 -9.15 25.99 -5.23
CA ARG A 452 -8.19 27.04 -4.88
C ARG A 452 -8.59 28.43 -5.37
N ARG A 453 -8.26 29.43 -4.56
CA ARG A 453 -8.32 30.86 -4.90
C ARG A 453 -7.07 31.25 -5.71
N LEU A 454 -7.02 30.84 -6.99
CA LEU A 454 -5.97 31.23 -7.93
C LEU A 454 -6.54 32.07 -9.07
N ASP A 455 -5.79 33.09 -9.47
CA ASP A 455 -6.04 33.86 -10.68
C ASP A 455 -5.73 32.99 -11.90
N GLY A 456 -6.75 32.30 -12.40
CA GLY A 456 -6.73 31.66 -13.70
C GLY A 456 -8.03 30.97 -14.06
N GLU A 457 -8.05 30.42 -15.26
CA GLU A 457 -9.10 29.55 -15.76
C GLU A 457 -8.57 28.15 -16.06
N MET A 458 -9.42 27.16 -15.84
CA MET A 458 -9.19 25.77 -16.21
C MET A 458 -10.27 25.32 -17.18
N SER A 459 -9.89 25.16 -18.44
CA SER A 459 -10.73 24.50 -19.42
C SER A 459 -10.62 22.98 -19.30
N PHE A 460 -11.76 22.31 -19.37
CA PHE A 460 -11.85 20.86 -19.30
C PHE A 460 -12.91 20.33 -20.25
N SER A 461 -12.88 19.03 -20.49
CA SER A 461 -13.86 18.28 -21.26
C SER A 461 -14.45 17.19 -20.38
N LEU A 462 -15.78 17.21 -20.24
CA LEU A 462 -16.58 16.13 -19.70
C LEU A 462 -17.03 15.24 -20.85
N ARG A 463 -16.59 13.98 -20.85
CA ARG A 463 -16.86 13.04 -21.94
C ARG A 463 -17.57 11.81 -21.42
N GLY A 464 -18.73 11.51 -21.99
CA GLY A 464 -19.39 10.22 -21.84
C GLY A 464 -19.01 9.31 -23.00
N SER A 465 -18.64 8.07 -22.71
CA SER A 465 -18.42 7.02 -23.71
C SER A 465 -19.29 5.81 -23.36
N ASP A 466 -20.25 5.52 -24.22
CA ASP A 466 -21.01 4.27 -24.18
C ASP A 466 -20.26 3.19 -25.03
N PRO A 467 -20.55 1.88 -24.83
CA PRO A 467 -19.89 0.81 -25.56
C PRO A 467 -20.17 0.75 -27.08
N VAL A 468 -21.22 1.43 -27.55
CA VAL A 468 -21.81 1.25 -28.88
C VAL A 468 -21.37 2.34 -29.85
N ASN A 469 -21.24 3.58 -29.36
CA ASN A 469 -21.03 4.76 -30.16
C ASN A 469 -19.67 5.39 -29.86
N PRO A 470 -18.89 5.79 -30.88
CA PRO A 470 -17.66 6.55 -30.64
C PRO A 470 -17.99 7.89 -29.98
N VAL A 471 -17.10 8.35 -29.10
CA VAL A 471 -17.22 9.68 -28.49
C VAL A 471 -17.24 10.73 -29.60
N PRO A 472 -18.27 11.59 -29.68
CA PRO A 472 -18.31 12.66 -30.66
C PRO A 472 -17.04 13.52 -30.57
N GLY A 473 -16.53 13.96 -31.71
CA GLY A 473 -15.44 14.92 -31.74
C GLY A 473 -15.80 16.14 -30.89
N VAL A 474 -14.85 16.61 -30.09
CA VAL A 474 -15.06 17.82 -29.30
C VAL A 474 -15.20 18.98 -30.27
N ALA A 475 -16.39 19.55 -30.39
CA ALA A 475 -16.56 20.83 -31.05
C ALA A 475 -15.72 21.83 -30.25
N GLY A 476 -14.59 22.25 -30.83
CA GLY A 476 -13.77 23.29 -30.25
C GLY A 476 -14.65 24.51 -30.05
N PHE A 477 -14.74 25.00 -28.81
CA PHE A 477 -15.05 26.40 -28.65
C PHE A 477 -13.93 27.14 -29.37
N ALA A 478 -14.27 28.07 -30.27
CA ALA A 478 -13.37 29.18 -30.47
C ALA A 478 -13.10 29.67 -29.04
N ALA A 479 -11.84 29.59 -28.60
CA ALA A 479 -11.45 30.31 -27.41
C ALA A 479 -11.96 31.72 -27.65
N ALA A 480 -13.03 32.11 -26.95
CA ALA A 480 -13.32 33.51 -26.80
C ALA A 480 -12.16 33.97 -25.93
N VAL A 481 -11.04 34.27 -26.61
CA VAL A 481 -10.11 35.28 -26.17
C VAL A 481 -10.97 36.53 -26.20
N GLU A 482 -11.78 36.73 -25.15
CA GLU A 482 -11.89 38.07 -24.61
C GLU A 482 -10.45 38.39 -24.27
N GLY A 483 -9.81 39.12 -25.20
CA GLY A 483 -8.49 39.65 -24.95
C GLY A 483 -8.53 40.30 -23.58
N GLY A 484 -7.41 40.21 -22.87
CA GLY A 484 -7.08 41.20 -21.87
C GLY A 484 -7.05 42.58 -22.54
N GLY A 485 -8.24 43.11 -22.83
CA GLY A 485 -8.51 44.47 -23.17
C GLY A 485 -8.66 45.18 -21.84
N ALA A 486 -7.57 45.77 -21.37
CA ALA A 486 -7.67 46.96 -20.56
C ALA A 486 -8.48 47.99 -21.39
N GLY A 487 -9.81 48.03 -21.23
CA GLY A 487 -10.62 48.73 -22.22
C GLY A 487 -12.14 48.68 -22.07
N ALA A 488 -12.66 48.81 -20.84
CA ALA A 488 -13.92 49.52 -20.53
C ALA A 488 -14.06 49.47 -19.00
N GLY A 489 -14.01 50.63 -18.34
CA GLY A 489 -14.17 50.71 -16.89
C GLY A 489 -15.54 50.18 -16.47
N TYR A 490 -15.58 48.98 -15.89
CA TYR A 490 -16.76 48.49 -15.19
C TYR A 490 -16.82 49.23 -13.84
N ALA A 491 -17.88 50.02 -13.65
CA ALA A 491 -18.09 50.76 -12.43
C ALA A 491 -18.45 49.78 -11.30
N ARG A 492 -17.49 49.51 -10.41
CA ARG A 492 -17.77 48.87 -9.12
C ARG A 492 -18.88 49.66 -8.41
N SER A 493 -19.78 49.01 -7.68
CA SER A 493 -20.64 49.75 -6.74
C SER A 493 -19.73 50.51 -5.76
N ALA A 494 -20.06 51.77 -5.47
CA ALA A 494 -19.17 52.62 -4.68
C ALA A 494 -18.95 52.06 -3.25
N GLU A 495 -19.95 51.38 -2.70
CA GLU A 495 -19.85 50.67 -1.42
C GLU A 495 -18.89 49.47 -1.48
N PHE A 496 -18.92 48.68 -2.55
CA PHE A 496 -17.98 47.56 -2.68
C PHE A 496 -16.55 48.05 -2.92
N ALA A 497 -16.40 49.11 -3.72
CA ALA A 497 -15.11 49.78 -3.91
C ALA A 497 -14.56 50.34 -2.58
N LEU A 498 -15.44 50.81 -1.69
CA LEU A 498 -15.08 51.18 -0.32
C LEU A 498 -14.52 49.98 0.44
N ARG A 499 -15.17 48.80 0.46
CA ARG A 499 -14.67 47.63 1.21
C ARG A 499 -13.28 47.18 0.77
N GLU A 500 -13.01 47.16 -0.53
CA GLU A 500 -11.67 46.83 -1.02
C GLU A 500 -10.64 47.92 -0.67
N TRP A 501 -11.07 49.18 -0.64
CA TRP A 501 -10.22 50.26 -0.17
C TRP A 501 -9.92 50.10 1.33
N GLU A 502 -10.90 49.72 2.15
CA GLU A 502 -10.74 49.46 3.58
C GLU A 502 -9.81 48.27 3.83
N GLU A 503 -9.92 47.20 3.04
CA GLU A 503 -9.00 46.06 3.08
C GLU A 503 -7.55 46.51 2.86
N ARG A 504 -7.28 47.27 1.79
CA ARG A 504 -5.94 47.83 1.52
C ARG A 504 -5.47 48.81 2.60
N PHE A 505 -6.38 49.63 3.11
CA PHE A 505 -6.10 50.61 4.15
C PHE A 505 -5.65 49.92 5.46
N MET A 506 -6.26 48.78 5.79
CA MET A 506 -5.93 47.99 6.97
C MET A 506 -4.69 47.09 6.79
N GLU A 507 -4.32 46.74 5.54
CA GLU A 507 -3.14 45.92 5.21
C GLU A 507 -1.81 46.67 5.07
N GLY A 508 -1.82 47.99 4.80
CA GLY A 508 -0.62 48.75 4.44
C GLY A 508 0.47 48.92 5.51
N ASP A 509 1.69 49.29 5.08
CA ASP A 509 2.91 49.47 5.91
C ASP A 509 2.79 50.56 7.01
N VAL A 510 1.79 51.44 6.91
CA VAL A 510 1.45 52.42 7.95
C VAL A 510 0.11 52.01 8.54
N ARG A 511 0.12 50.95 9.36
CA ARG A 511 -1.04 50.65 10.22
C ARG A 511 -1.38 51.91 11.01
N PRO A 512 -2.58 52.49 10.87
CA PRO A 512 -2.99 53.62 11.71
C PRO A 512 -2.87 53.19 13.17
N ALA A 513 -2.22 54.00 14.00
CA ALA A 513 -2.30 53.80 15.44
C ALA A 513 -3.78 53.98 15.85
N SER A 514 -4.47 52.86 16.12
CA SER A 514 -5.85 52.90 16.58
C SER A 514 -5.93 53.57 17.95
N PRO A 515 -6.98 54.37 18.25
CA PRO A 515 -7.26 54.85 19.60
C PRO A 515 -7.42 53.70 20.60
N LEU A 516 -7.77 52.50 20.13
CA LEU A 516 -7.94 51.30 20.95
C LEU A 516 -6.60 50.61 21.29
N ALA A 517 -5.59 50.75 20.43
CA ALA A 517 -4.26 50.14 20.61
C ALA A 517 -3.39 50.95 21.59
N ALA A 518 -3.60 52.28 21.64
CA ALA A 518 -3.10 53.13 22.70
C ALA A 518 -4.12 53.10 23.84
N GLY A 519 -4.08 52.06 24.67
CA GLY A 519 -5.04 51.82 25.76
C GLY A 519 -5.58 53.11 26.35
N ALA A 520 -6.90 53.32 26.20
CA ALA A 520 -7.61 54.55 26.50
C ALA A 520 -6.94 55.30 27.65
N GLY A 521 -6.27 56.40 27.34
CA GLY A 521 -5.64 57.23 28.34
C GLY A 521 -6.69 57.56 29.39
N ALA A 522 -6.45 57.15 30.64
CA ALA A 522 -7.30 57.45 31.78
C ALA A 522 -7.49 58.99 31.87
N GLY A 523 -8.59 59.50 31.28
CA GLY A 523 -8.82 60.94 31.13
C GLY A 523 -9.73 61.39 29.99
N ALA A 524 -10.13 60.52 29.04
CA ALA A 524 -11.13 60.90 28.02
C ALA A 524 -12.51 61.17 28.67
N VAL A 525 -13.09 62.34 28.40
CA VAL A 525 -14.44 62.73 28.84
C VAL A 525 -15.41 62.31 27.76
N ALA A 526 -16.49 61.61 28.13
CA ALA A 526 -17.51 61.22 27.18
C ALA A 526 -18.11 62.42 26.45
N ALA A 527 -18.28 62.30 25.15
CA ALA A 527 -19.03 63.28 24.36
C ALA A 527 -20.45 63.39 24.92
N ALA A 528 -20.95 64.62 25.05
CA ALA A 528 -22.31 64.81 25.51
C ALA A 528 -23.29 64.23 24.47
N VAL A 529 -24.23 63.39 24.91
CA VAL A 529 -25.30 62.90 24.04
C VAL A 529 -26.11 64.12 23.57
N PRO A 530 -26.21 64.37 22.25
CA PRO A 530 -26.87 65.55 21.72
C PRO A 530 -28.39 65.51 21.97
N LEU A 531 -29.03 66.66 22.00
CA LEU A 531 -30.48 66.81 22.15
C LEU A 531 -31.16 66.95 20.78
N VAL A 532 -32.45 66.62 20.72
CA VAL A 532 -33.26 66.86 19.52
C VAL A 532 -33.24 68.36 19.18
N GLY A 533 -32.86 68.69 17.95
CA GLY A 533 -32.71 70.05 17.46
C GLY A 533 -31.28 70.58 17.46
N ASP A 534 -30.34 69.92 18.15
CA ASP A 534 -28.91 70.25 18.10
C ASP A 534 -28.34 70.02 16.70
N PHE A 535 -27.17 70.58 16.42
CA PHE A 535 -26.44 70.39 15.16
C PHE A 535 -25.13 69.65 15.43
N LEU A 536 -24.85 68.65 14.59
CA LEU A 536 -23.62 67.87 14.56
C LEU A 536 -22.82 68.30 13.32
N ASP A 537 -21.55 68.64 13.48
CA ASP A 537 -20.65 68.85 12.35
C ASP A 537 -20.02 67.51 11.97
N VAL A 538 -20.39 66.99 10.81
CA VAL A 538 -20.07 65.65 10.32
C VAL A 538 -19.29 65.76 9.01
N ARG A 539 -18.30 64.91 8.80
CA ARG A 539 -17.44 64.87 7.61
C ARG A 539 -17.72 63.62 6.81
N VAL A 540 -18.77 63.65 5.98
CA VAL A 540 -19.17 62.51 5.16
C VAL A 540 -18.02 62.10 4.21
N PRO A 541 -17.39 60.92 4.40
CA PRO A 541 -16.26 60.49 3.57
C PRO A 541 -16.68 60.33 2.11
N ASN A 542 -15.86 60.78 1.16
CA ASN A 542 -16.14 60.63 -0.26
C ASN A 542 -15.64 59.28 -0.79
N ILE A 543 -16.51 58.27 -0.70
CA ILE A 543 -16.25 56.88 -1.08
C ILE A 543 -16.09 56.66 -2.59
N THR A 544 -16.41 57.67 -3.41
CA THR A 544 -16.18 57.62 -4.87
C THR A 544 -14.76 58.07 -5.25
N SER A 545 -13.96 58.47 -4.26
CA SER A 545 -12.60 58.99 -4.42
C SER A 545 -11.66 58.42 -3.35
N ASP A 546 -10.91 59.27 -2.62
CA ASP A 546 -10.13 58.86 -1.45
C ASP A 546 -10.92 59.17 -0.16
N PRO A 547 -11.54 58.17 0.47
CA PRO A 547 -12.39 58.39 1.64
C PRO A 547 -11.63 58.91 2.87
N CYS A 548 -10.32 58.69 2.98
CA CYS A 548 -9.52 59.16 4.12
C CYS A 548 -9.23 60.67 4.04
N ASN A 549 -9.04 61.20 2.83
CA ASN A 549 -8.57 62.58 2.60
C ASN A 549 -9.63 63.52 2.01
N VAL A 550 -10.69 62.99 1.39
CA VAL A 550 -11.74 63.79 0.74
C VAL A 550 -13.07 63.52 1.43
N PHE A 551 -13.72 64.58 1.91
CA PHE A 551 -15.02 64.51 2.58
C PHE A 551 -15.92 65.68 2.18
N VAL A 552 -17.22 65.52 2.42
CA VAL A 552 -18.23 66.58 2.32
C VAL A 552 -18.59 67.03 3.73
N PRO A 553 -18.28 68.28 4.13
CA PRO A 553 -18.69 68.80 5.44
C PRO A 553 -20.21 69.01 5.45
N VAL A 554 -20.87 68.41 6.44
CA VAL A 554 -22.32 68.46 6.63
C VAL A 554 -22.61 68.93 8.05
N SER A 555 -23.43 69.97 8.18
CA SER A 555 -24.02 70.32 9.48
C SER A 555 -25.36 69.58 9.58
N ALA A 556 -25.44 68.55 10.42
CA ALA A 556 -26.60 67.67 10.53
C ALA A 556 -27.44 68.02 11.76
N ARG A 557 -28.72 68.34 11.54
CA ARG A 557 -29.70 68.59 12.62
C ARG A 557 -30.15 67.26 13.23
N VAL A 558 -30.05 67.12 14.55
CA VAL A 558 -30.56 65.97 15.29
C VAL A 558 -32.08 65.96 15.25
N LEU A 559 -32.63 64.88 14.70
CA LEU A 559 -34.07 64.68 14.56
C LEU A 559 -34.64 63.84 15.71
N ALA A 560 -33.89 62.85 16.18
CA ALA A 560 -34.35 61.95 17.23
C ALA A 560 -33.17 61.26 17.94
N VAL A 561 -33.34 60.97 19.23
CA VAL A 561 -32.29 60.41 20.09
C VAL A 561 -32.85 59.21 20.86
N GLY A 562 -32.22 58.06 20.70
CA GLY A 562 -32.59 56.80 21.32
C GLY A 562 -31.59 56.29 22.34
N PRO A 563 -31.82 55.10 22.93
CA PRO A 563 -30.88 54.44 23.83
C PRO A 563 -29.65 53.82 23.16
N ARG A 564 -29.62 53.70 21.83
CA ARG A 564 -28.49 53.13 21.07
C ARG A 564 -28.18 53.85 19.76
N VAL A 565 -28.96 54.87 19.39
CA VAL A 565 -28.82 55.59 18.12
C VAL A 565 -29.14 57.08 18.28
N VAL A 566 -28.43 57.92 17.53
CA VAL A 566 -28.77 59.32 17.27
C VAL A 566 -29.12 59.43 15.79
N ILE A 567 -30.28 59.97 15.45
CA ILE A 567 -30.69 60.19 14.06
C ILE A 567 -30.60 61.68 13.77
N ALA A 568 -29.78 62.04 12.79
CA ALA A 568 -29.60 63.40 12.32
C ALA A 568 -29.82 63.49 10.80
N SER A 569 -30.17 64.67 10.33
CA SER A 569 -30.38 64.94 8.91
C SER A 569 -29.67 66.23 8.50
N ASP A 570 -29.07 66.20 7.32
CA ASP A 570 -28.39 67.34 6.70
C ASP A 570 -29.26 68.61 6.75
N ALA A 571 -28.71 69.69 7.32
CA ALA A 571 -29.41 70.95 7.47
C ALA A 571 -29.76 71.62 6.14
N SER A 572 -29.21 71.16 5.00
CA SER A 572 -29.63 71.60 3.67
C SER A 572 -31.08 71.18 3.36
N ILE A 573 -31.60 70.16 4.03
CA ILE A 573 -32.96 69.67 3.82
C ILE A 573 -33.94 70.59 4.56
N PRO A 574 -35.03 71.05 3.91
CA PRO A 574 -36.05 71.86 4.55
C PRO A 574 -36.62 71.18 5.81
N SER A 575 -36.79 71.94 6.89
CA SER A 575 -37.29 71.39 8.17
C SER A 575 -38.77 71.04 8.16
N ASP A 576 -39.58 71.72 7.36
CA ASP A 576 -41.05 71.55 7.31
C ASP A 576 -41.51 70.10 7.08
N PRO A 577 -40.94 69.33 6.13
CA PRO A 577 -41.30 67.92 5.96
C PRO A 577 -40.74 67.00 7.08
N LEU A 578 -39.65 67.40 7.75
CA LEU A 578 -38.95 66.59 8.77
C LEU A 578 -39.61 66.61 10.16
N ILE A 579 -40.41 67.64 10.47
CA ILE A 579 -41.03 67.84 11.79
C ILE A 579 -42.51 67.45 11.85
N THR A 580 -43.02 66.75 10.84
CA THR A 580 -44.42 66.31 10.81
C THR A 580 -44.68 65.20 11.84
N ALA A 581 -45.94 65.05 12.27
CA ALA A 581 -46.34 63.98 13.18
C ALA A 581 -46.07 62.57 12.59
N ALA A 582 -46.21 62.41 11.27
CA ALA A 582 -45.95 61.15 10.57
C ALA A 582 -44.45 60.78 10.59
N VAL A 583 -43.57 61.75 10.31
CA VAL A 583 -42.11 61.54 10.37
C VAL A 583 -41.66 61.31 11.80
N THR A 584 -42.18 62.06 12.77
CA THR A 584 -41.88 61.86 14.20
C THR A 584 -42.28 60.45 14.66
N ALA A 585 -43.46 59.96 14.24
CA ALA A 585 -43.88 58.59 14.54
C ALA A 585 -42.96 57.55 13.89
N ALA A 586 -42.58 57.75 12.63
CA ALA A 586 -41.65 56.86 11.93
C ALA A 586 -40.25 56.83 12.60
N LEU A 587 -39.73 57.98 13.02
CA LEU A 587 -38.45 58.09 13.75
C LEU A 587 -38.50 57.37 15.10
N ASN A 588 -39.59 57.50 15.85
CA ASN A 588 -39.76 56.79 17.12
C ASN A 588 -39.77 55.27 16.92
N THR A 589 -40.48 54.78 15.91
CA THR A 589 -40.49 53.36 15.54
C THR A 589 -39.09 52.90 15.14
N LEU A 590 -38.38 53.68 14.34
CA LEU A 590 -37.02 53.36 13.88
C LEU A 590 -36.03 53.29 15.06
N ILE A 591 -36.10 54.22 16.00
CA ILE A 591 -35.24 54.22 17.19
C ILE A 591 -35.49 53.01 18.09
N GLN A 592 -36.76 52.69 18.34
CA GLN A 592 -37.13 51.54 19.15
C GLN A 592 -36.66 50.24 18.47
N GLY A 593 -36.99 50.05 17.19
CA GLY A 593 -36.56 48.88 16.42
C GLY A 593 -35.03 48.77 16.30
N PHE A 594 -34.34 49.91 16.20
CA PHE A 594 -32.88 49.92 16.17
C PHE A 594 -32.28 49.39 17.47
N GLY A 595 -32.74 49.85 18.64
CA GLY A 595 -32.24 49.36 19.92
C GLY A 595 -32.66 47.92 20.23
N ASP A 596 -33.97 47.66 20.17
CA ASP A 596 -34.58 46.41 20.65
C ASP A 596 -34.21 45.21 19.76
N GLN A 597 -34.03 45.43 18.46
CA GLN A 597 -33.82 44.34 17.49
C GLN A 597 -32.51 44.46 16.73
N ILE A 598 -32.27 45.56 16.00
CA ILE A 598 -31.09 45.68 15.12
C ILE A 598 -29.79 45.59 15.93
N TYR A 599 -29.61 46.49 16.90
CA TYR A 599 -28.42 46.55 17.74
C TYR A 599 -28.26 45.29 18.58
N THR A 600 -29.35 44.83 19.21
CA THR A 600 -29.33 43.64 20.07
C THR A 600 -28.92 42.37 19.29
N LEU A 601 -29.47 42.14 18.09
CA LEU A 601 -29.15 40.95 17.30
C LEU A 601 -27.80 41.05 16.60
N ALA A 602 -27.47 42.22 16.04
CA ALA A 602 -26.16 42.44 15.42
C ALA A 602 -25.05 42.20 16.46
N THR A 603 -25.22 42.71 17.68
CA THR A 603 -24.23 42.48 18.74
C THR A 603 -24.17 41.04 19.25
N THR A 604 -25.32 40.35 19.28
CA THR A 604 -25.38 38.93 19.63
C THR A 604 -24.63 38.05 18.62
N TYR A 605 -24.75 38.33 17.31
CA TYR A 605 -24.18 37.49 16.26
C TYR A 605 -22.80 37.90 15.78
N PHE A 606 -22.45 39.18 15.85
CA PHE A 606 -21.19 39.69 15.29
C PHE A 606 -20.30 40.36 16.34
N GLY A 607 -20.80 40.61 17.55
CA GLY A 607 -20.05 41.24 18.65
C GLY A 607 -20.33 42.73 18.76
N PHE A 608 -19.61 43.43 19.63
CA PHE A 608 -19.92 44.83 19.94
C PHE A 608 -19.21 45.81 18.99
N PRO A 609 -19.87 46.94 18.63
CA PRO A 609 -19.18 48.04 17.99
C PRO A 609 -18.19 48.69 18.96
N THR A 610 -17.37 49.61 18.46
CA THR A 610 -16.63 50.53 19.33
C THR A 610 -17.59 51.48 20.04
N ASP A 611 -17.04 52.22 21.01
CA ASP A 611 -17.69 53.38 21.62
C ASP A 611 -16.62 54.48 21.76
N LEU A 612 -16.17 55.01 20.61
CA LEU A 612 -15.00 55.90 20.53
C LEU A 612 -15.25 57.26 21.20
N ASP A 613 -16.46 57.77 21.07
CA ASP A 613 -16.88 59.04 21.67
C ASP A 613 -17.52 58.86 23.07
N LEU A 614 -17.60 57.61 23.56
CA LEU A 614 -18.12 57.19 24.87
C LEU A 614 -19.57 57.64 25.12
N ASN A 615 -20.38 57.84 24.08
CA ASN A 615 -21.78 58.22 24.22
C ASN A 615 -22.73 57.00 24.14
N GLU A 616 -22.21 55.81 23.89
CA GLU A 616 -22.91 54.53 23.72
C GLU A 616 -23.97 54.53 22.58
N ARG A 617 -23.83 55.39 21.56
CA ARG A 617 -24.78 55.55 20.46
C ARG A 617 -24.10 55.49 19.10
N ILE A 618 -24.80 54.88 18.14
CA ILE A 618 -24.46 54.98 16.72
C ILE A 618 -25.10 56.24 16.13
N THR A 619 -24.33 57.08 15.45
CA THR A 619 -24.86 58.28 14.79
C THR A 619 -25.28 57.95 13.35
N VAL A 620 -26.56 58.14 13.02
CA VAL A 620 -27.11 57.93 11.68
C VAL A 620 -27.39 59.28 11.04
N VAL A 621 -26.73 59.57 9.91
CA VAL A 621 -26.79 60.87 9.22
C VAL A 621 -27.43 60.70 7.85
N PHE A 622 -28.63 61.25 7.67
CA PHE A 622 -29.31 61.33 6.38
C PHE A 622 -28.82 62.55 5.60
N SER A 623 -28.09 62.36 4.49
CA SER A 623 -27.58 63.48 3.68
C SER A 623 -27.73 63.28 2.15
N PRO A 624 -28.09 64.35 1.40
CA PRO A 624 -28.04 64.35 -0.06
C PRO A 624 -26.64 64.15 -0.63
N ALA A 625 -25.59 64.41 0.16
CA ALA A 625 -24.22 64.09 -0.23
C ALA A 625 -24.02 62.59 -0.46
N VAL A 626 -24.65 61.75 0.36
CA VAL A 626 -24.62 60.28 0.22
C VAL A 626 -25.39 59.84 -1.03
N GLN A 627 -26.56 60.45 -1.27
CA GLN A 627 -27.35 60.19 -2.48
C GLN A 627 -26.57 60.53 -3.76
N ALA A 628 -25.75 61.58 -3.73
CA ALA A 628 -24.89 61.98 -4.84
C ALA A 628 -23.76 60.96 -5.14
N MET A 629 -23.40 60.11 -4.17
CA MET A 629 -22.43 59.03 -4.34
C MET A 629 -23.04 57.74 -4.93
N GLY A 630 -24.37 57.70 -5.10
CA GLY A 630 -25.07 56.59 -5.76
C GLY A 630 -25.19 55.31 -4.92
N VAL A 631 -25.09 55.42 -3.59
CA VAL A 631 -25.30 54.31 -2.64
C VAL A 631 -26.48 54.60 -1.72
N PRO A 632 -27.22 53.57 -1.24
CA PRO A 632 -28.33 53.77 -0.31
C PRO A 632 -27.86 54.19 1.10
N GLY A 633 -26.63 53.82 1.45
CA GLY A 633 -25.95 54.21 2.68
C GLY A 633 -24.59 53.52 2.77
N PHE A 634 -23.76 53.94 3.70
CA PHE A 634 -22.47 53.31 4.00
C PHE A 634 -22.01 53.67 5.43
N THR A 635 -21.06 52.91 5.94
CA THR A 635 -20.19 53.29 7.06
C THR A 635 -18.74 53.07 6.61
N SER A 636 -17.78 53.77 7.23
CA SER A 636 -16.38 53.66 6.87
C SER A 636 -15.47 53.47 8.08
N VAL A 637 -14.45 52.61 7.93
CA VAL A 637 -13.38 52.44 8.91
C VAL A 637 -12.61 53.75 9.19
N VAL A 638 -12.69 54.72 8.27
CA VAL A 638 -12.10 56.05 8.41
C VAL A 638 -12.58 56.74 9.68
N ASP A 639 -13.86 56.63 10.03
CA ASP A 639 -14.40 57.27 11.23
C ASP A 639 -13.89 56.65 12.54
N HIS A 640 -13.23 55.49 12.46
CA HIS A 640 -12.68 54.79 13.61
C HIS A 640 -11.18 55.03 13.85
N VAL A 641 -10.54 55.87 13.04
CA VAL A 641 -9.12 56.25 13.18
C VAL A 641 -8.98 57.74 13.53
N PRO A 642 -7.86 58.20 14.13
CA PRO A 642 -7.72 59.60 14.47
C PRO A 642 -7.81 60.53 13.25
N ALA A 643 -8.44 61.70 13.42
CA ALA A 643 -8.55 62.73 12.39
C ALA A 643 -7.19 63.28 11.93
N THR A 644 -6.15 63.12 12.77
CA THR A 644 -4.76 63.40 12.39
C THR A 644 -4.20 62.43 11.36
N THR A 645 -4.79 61.23 11.27
CA THR A 645 -4.42 60.18 10.31
C THR A 645 -5.29 60.25 9.07
N CYS A 646 -6.61 60.38 9.25
CA CYS A 646 -7.56 60.61 8.17
C CYS A 646 -8.37 61.88 8.43
N PRO A 647 -8.13 62.97 7.69
CA PRO A 647 -8.86 64.23 7.88
C PRO A 647 -10.40 64.11 7.82
N SER A 648 -10.91 63.14 7.04
CA SER A 648 -12.33 62.84 6.94
C SER A 648 -12.94 62.17 8.17
N SER A 649 -12.12 61.64 9.10
CA SER A 649 -12.61 60.85 10.23
C SER A 649 -13.44 61.66 11.22
N ASP A 650 -14.65 61.21 11.51
CA ASP A 650 -15.49 61.75 12.58
C ASP A 650 -15.18 61.21 13.99
N GLU A 651 -14.18 60.34 14.14
CA GLU A 651 -13.73 59.76 15.43
C GLU A 651 -14.88 59.14 16.26
N GLY A 652 -15.85 58.50 15.59
CA GLY A 652 -17.06 57.95 16.21
C GLY A 652 -17.74 56.91 15.33
N GLU A 653 -18.80 56.27 15.85
CA GLU A 653 -19.55 55.25 15.13
C GLU A 653 -20.64 55.89 14.26
N VAL A 654 -20.35 56.12 12.97
CA VAL A 654 -21.24 56.85 12.06
C VAL A 654 -21.75 55.96 10.92
N ILE A 655 -23.06 56.06 10.63
CA ILE A 655 -23.72 55.47 9.47
C ILE A 655 -24.30 56.61 8.62
N TYR A 656 -23.91 56.68 7.36
CA TYR A 656 -24.39 57.67 6.40
C TYR A 656 -25.50 57.05 5.53
N VAL A 657 -26.63 57.75 5.40
CA VAL A 657 -27.80 57.27 4.66
C VAL A 657 -28.20 58.26 3.58
N ALA A 658 -28.52 57.75 2.39
CA ALA A 658 -28.96 58.58 1.28
C ALA A 658 -30.38 59.14 1.52
N ILE A 659 -30.55 60.40 1.13
CA ILE A 659 -31.85 61.09 1.16
C ILE A 659 -31.87 62.14 0.03
N PRO A 660 -33.00 62.35 -0.66
CA PRO A 660 -33.11 63.42 -1.64
C PRO A 660 -32.92 64.82 -1.01
N ALA A 661 -32.40 65.78 -1.78
CA ALA A 661 -32.21 67.16 -1.30
C ALA A 661 -33.52 67.90 -0.99
N ALA A 662 -34.63 67.48 -1.59
CA ALA A 662 -35.97 68.03 -1.34
C ALA A 662 -37.00 66.88 -1.30
N PRO A 663 -36.98 66.06 -0.23
CA PRO A 663 -37.83 64.88 -0.16
C PRO A 663 -39.27 65.29 0.17
N THR A 664 -40.21 64.65 -0.50
CA THR A 664 -41.64 64.72 -0.14
C THR A 664 -41.89 63.99 1.17
N LEU A 665 -43.03 64.28 1.81
CA LEU A 665 -43.44 63.58 3.03
C LEU A 665 -43.51 62.07 2.83
N THR A 666 -44.01 61.62 1.68
CA THR A 666 -44.08 60.20 1.32
C THR A 666 -42.70 59.58 1.18
N GLU A 667 -41.78 60.23 0.46
CA GLU A 667 -40.40 59.74 0.32
C GLU A 667 -39.68 59.63 1.67
N LEU A 668 -39.92 60.56 2.60
CA LEU A 668 -39.37 60.49 3.96
C LEU A 668 -39.95 59.32 4.76
N THR A 669 -41.27 59.13 4.73
CA THR A 669 -41.90 58.03 5.46
C THR A 669 -41.51 56.68 4.90
N ASP A 670 -41.41 56.56 3.57
CA ASP A 670 -41.00 55.33 2.89
C ASP A 670 -39.53 55.01 3.17
N LEU A 671 -38.65 56.03 3.14
CA LEU A 671 -37.24 55.89 3.49
C LEU A 671 -37.07 55.41 4.93
N LEU A 672 -37.76 56.03 5.90
CA LEU A 672 -37.65 55.65 7.31
C LEU A 672 -38.22 54.26 7.60
N GLN A 673 -39.29 53.85 6.90
CA GLN A 673 -39.85 52.50 7.00
C GLN A 673 -38.96 51.45 6.31
N GLY A 674 -38.28 51.81 5.22
CA GLY A 674 -37.36 50.96 4.47
C GLY A 674 -35.91 50.96 4.96
N ALA A 675 -35.53 51.85 5.88
CA ALA A 675 -34.18 51.96 6.44
C ALA A 675 -33.70 50.74 7.26
N PRO A 676 -34.54 50.03 8.04
CA PRO A 676 -34.06 49.00 8.97
C PRO A 676 -33.13 47.92 8.39
N PRO A 677 -33.39 47.32 7.20
CA PRO A 677 -32.45 46.40 6.56
C PRO A 677 -31.07 47.03 6.31
N GLY A 678 -31.04 48.26 5.78
CA GLY A 678 -29.80 48.99 5.53
C GLY A 678 -29.05 49.31 6.81
N LEU A 679 -29.74 49.68 7.88
CA LEU A 679 -29.10 49.93 9.18
C LEU A 679 -28.52 48.67 9.81
N ALA A 680 -29.19 47.51 9.70
CA ALA A 680 -28.64 46.23 10.15
C ALA A 680 -27.36 45.85 9.38
N HIS A 681 -27.36 46.07 8.06
CA HIS A 681 -26.19 45.87 7.21
C HIS A 681 -25.02 46.78 7.65
N GLN A 682 -25.25 48.10 7.71
CA GLN A 682 -24.17 49.06 8.03
C GLN A 682 -23.66 48.91 9.47
N LEU A 683 -24.53 48.64 10.45
CA LEU A 683 -24.10 48.39 11.83
C LEU A 683 -23.15 47.18 11.93
N THR A 684 -23.37 46.17 11.09
CA THR A 684 -22.51 44.99 11.07
C THR A 684 -21.09 45.34 10.60
N HIS A 685 -20.95 46.27 9.65
CA HIS A 685 -19.65 46.80 9.28
C HIS A 685 -18.99 47.60 10.39
N VAL A 686 -19.73 48.46 11.12
CA VAL A 686 -19.20 49.15 12.32
C VAL A 686 -18.63 48.15 13.32
N ILE A 687 -19.34 47.04 13.57
CA ILE A 687 -18.86 45.94 14.45
C ILE A 687 -17.61 45.26 13.89
N GLN A 688 -17.58 44.98 12.59
CA GLN A 688 -16.42 44.37 11.94
C GLN A 688 -15.18 45.27 12.04
N HIS A 689 -15.33 46.56 11.73
CA HIS A 689 -14.27 47.57 11.88
C HIS A 689 -13.76 47.61 13.32
N ALA A 690 -14.68 47.66 14.29
CA ALA A 690 -14.37 47.67 15.71
C ALA A 690 -13.51 46.47 16.15
N ARG A 691 -13.93 45.26 15.75
CA ARG A 691 -13.22 44.03 16.11
C ARG A 691 -11.84 43.96 15.47
N ARG A 692 -11.70 44.40 14.22
CA ARG A 692 -10.41 44.40 13.52
C ARG A 692 -9.45 45.43 14.10
N LEU A 693 -9.91 46.64 14.41
CA LEU A 693 -9.10 47.67 15.05
C LEU A 693 -8.73 47.30 16.49
N GLY A 694 -9.68 46.80 17.29
CA GLY A 694 -9.48 46.45 18.70
C GLY A 694 -8.60 45.22 18.93
N ALA A 695 -8.59 44.25 18.01
CA ALA A 695 -7.75 43.06 18.09
C ALA A 695 -6.35 43.22 17.46
N GLY A 696 -6.02 44.40 16.91
CA GLY A 696 -4.80 44.61 16.11
C GLY A 696 -4.78 43.80 14.80
N GLY A 697 -5.98 43.43 14.31
CA GLY A 697 -6.27 42.50 13.22
C GLY A 697 -5.85 42.96 11.82
N GLY A 698 -5.72 42.00 10.90
CA GLY A 698 -5.50 42.22 9.47
C GLY A 698 -6.84 42.50 8.78
N ALA A 699 -6.82 42.75 7.47
CA ALA A 699 -8.05 43.04 6.76
C ALA A 699 -9.03 41.85 6.76
N LEU A 700 -10.31 42.17 6.86
CA LEU A 700 -11.38 41.23 6.56
C LEU A 700 -11.59 41.25 5.05
N PRO A 701 -11.53 40.09 4.34
CA PRO A 701 -11.81 40.08 2.92
C PRO A 701 -13.20 40.67 2.64
N ALA A 702 -13.29 41.61 1.69
CA ALA A 702 -14.51 42.37 1.41
C ALA A 702 -15.77 41.48 1.30
N TRP A 703 -15.63 40.32 0.64
CA TRP A 703 -16.73 39.38 0.45
C TRP A 703 -17.28 38.79 1.75
N VAL A 704 -16.44 38.49 2.76
CA VAL A 704 -16.91 37.99 4.05
C VAL A 704 -17.62 39.09 4.82
N GLY A 705 -17.06 40.30 4.80
CA GLY A 705 -17.65 41.47 5.44
C GLY A 705 -19.07 41.71 4.94
N GLU A 706 -19.23 41.78 3.63
CA GLU A 706 -20.52 41.94 2.94
C GLU A 706 -21.46 40.75 3.17
N GLY A 707 -20.95 39.52 3.13
CA GLY A 707 -21.76 38.32 3.37
C GLY A 707 -22.32 38.24 4.79
N GLN A 708 -21.54 38.64 5.80
CA GLN A 708 -22.02 38.72 7.19
C GLN A 708 -22.99 39.87 7.39
N ALA A 709 -22.77 41.01 6.74
CA ALA A 709 -23.71 42.12 6.76
C ALA A 709 -25.07 41.72 6.17
N GLU A 710 -25.09 40.98 5.06
CA GLU A 710 -26.32 40.41 4.49
C GLU A 710 -26.97 39.33 5.37
N LEU A 711 -26.17 38.52 6.05
CA LEU A 711 -26.65 37.54 7.04
C LEU A 711 -27.28 38.24 8.25
N SER A 712 -26.73 39.38 8.66
CA SER A 712 -27.30 40.23 9.72
C SER A 712 -28.68 40.74 9.35
N VAL A 713 -28.86 41.21 8.10
CA VAL A 713 -30.18 41.61 7.60
C VAL A 713 -31.18 40.46 7.67
N GLU A 714 -30.79 39.25 7.28
CA GLU A 714 -31.64 38.06 7.40
C GLU A 714 -32.04 37.78 8.87
N ILE A 715 -31.06 37.72 9.78
CA ILE A 715 -31.30 37.40 11.21
C ILE A 715 -32.20 38.44 11.87
N VAL A 716 -31.94 39.73 11.61
CA VAL A 716 -32.76 40.83 12.13
C VAL A 716 -34.17 40.78 11.53
N GLY A 717 -34.28 40.53 10.23
CA GLY A 717 -35.55 40.35 9.54
C GLY A 717 -36.36 39.22 10.14
N MET A 718 -35.73 38.09 10.48
CA MET A 718 -36.39 36.97 11.15
C MET A 718 -37.02 37.42 12.47
N SER A 719 -36.27 38.14 13.32
CA SER A 719 -36.83 38.65 14.57
C SER A 719 -38.00 39.62 14.38
N ILE A 720 -37.86 40.60 13.47
CA ILE A 720 -38.89 41.62 13.21
C ILE A 720 -40.18 41.00 12.70
N LEU A 721 -40.07 39.95 11.90
CA LEU A 721 -41.20 39.30 11.26
C LEU A 721 -41.81 38.17 12.12
N GLY A 722 -41.38 38.04 13.38
CA GLY A 722 -41.86 36.98 14.29
C GLY A 722 -41.38 35.58 13.89
N ALA A 723 -40.36 35.52 13.06
CA ALA A 723 -39.71 34.34 12.55
C ALA A 723 -38.64 33.83 13.54
N GLN A 724 -38.37 32.52 13.51
CA GLN A 724 -37.33 31.92 14.35
C GLN A 724 -36.06 31.71 13.51
N PRO A 725 -34.87 31.93 14.10
CA PRO A 725 -33.61 31.59 13.43
C PRO A 725 -33.61 30.14 12.96
N ARG A 726 -33.12 29.89 11.73
CA ARG A 726 -32.96 28.55 11.14
C ARG A 726 -34.24 27.77 10.88
N MET A 727 -35.40 28.44 10.82
CA MET A 727 -36.59 27.82 10.23
C MET A 727 -36.57 27.97 8.71
N ASP A 728 -36.98 26.93 8.00
CA ASP A 728 -37.16 26.96 6.55
C ASP A 728 -38.39 27.81 6.17
N TYR A 729 -38.15 28.96 5.56
CA TYR A 729 -39.20 29.87 5.08
C TYR A 729 -39.64 29.64 3.64
N GLY A 730 -38.93 28.78 2.89
CA GLY A 730 -39.18 28.51 1.47
C GLY A 730 -39.51 29.76 0.64
N ALA A 731 -40.40 29.60 -0.34
CA ALA A 731 -40.90 30.73 -1.16
C ALA A 731 -41.72 31.77 -0.37
N VAL A 732 -42.28 31.42 0.80
CA VAL A 732 -43.16 32.30 1.58
C VAL A 732 -42.39 33.53 2.10
N GLY A 733 -41.11 33.36 2.43
CA GLY A 733 -40.23 34.47 2.82
C GLY A 733 -39.85 35.42 1.68
N VAL A 734 -40.10 35.08 0.42
CA VAL A 734 -39.60 35.83 -0.75
C VAL A 734 -40.72 36.57 -1.50
N ALA A 735 -41.92 36.63 -0.90
CA ALA A 735 -43.10 37.33 -1.45
C ALA A 735 -42.91 38.88 -1.50
N THR A 736 -43.69 39.54 -2.35
CA THR A 736 -43.51 40.95 -2.77
C THR A 736 -43.93 42.03 -1.76
N ASP A 737 -44.20 41.70 -0.49
CA ASP A 737 -44.56 42.66 0.56
C ASP A 737 -43.35 43.03 1.47
N LEU A 738 -43.60 43.56 2.68
CA LEU A 738 -42.55 43.90 3.66
C LEU A 738 -41.57 42.73 3.94
N LEU A 739 -41.99 41.47 3.74
CA LEU A 739 -41.12 40.30 3.82
C LEU A 739 -40.04 40.30 2.72
N GLY A 740 -40.40 40.79 1.53
CA GLY A 740 -39.52 40.89 0.38
C GLY A 740 -38.28 41.74 0.65
N LEU A 741 -38.42 42.89 1.33
CA LEU A 741 -37.28 43.77 1.63
C LEU A 741 -36.21 43.07 2.49
N TRP A 742 -36.64 42.22 3.42
CA TRP A 742 -35.76 41.51 4.35
C TRP A 742 -35.14 40.23 3.81
N TYR A 743 -35.64 39.66 2.70
CA TYR A 743 -35.14 38.37 2.18
C TYR A 743 -34.84 38.35 0.68
N ARG A 744 -35.74 38.88 -0.18
CA ARG A 744 -35.66 38.81 -1.65
C ARG A 744 -34.31 39.27 -2.25
N PRO A 745 -33.74 40.42 -1.85
CA PRO A 745 -32.48 40.92 -2.44
C PRO A 745 -31.31 39.93 -2.39
N ARG A 746 -31.20 39.09 -1.34
CA ARG A 746 -30.13 38.08 -1.22
C ARG A 746 -30.25 36.99 -2.29
N PHE A 747 -31.46 36.51 -2.54
CA PHE A 747 -31.70 35.49 -3.57
C PHE A 747 -31.53 36.03 -4.99
N ASP A 748 -31.95 37.28 -5.21
CA ASP A 748 -31.65 38.01 -6.45
C ASP A 748 -30.13 38.11 -6.67
N ARG A 749 -29.38 38.49 -5.64
CA ARG A 749 -27.91 38.58 -5.67
C ARG A 749 -27.23 37.20 -5.83
N LEU A 750 -27.76 36.13 -5.22
CA LEU A 750 -27.26 34.77 -5.43
C LEU A 750 -27.54 34.28 -6.86
N SER A 751 -28.59 34.77 -7.54
CA SER A 751 -28.92 34.40 -8.93
C SER A 751 -27.82 34.79 -9.94
N TYR A 752 -26.96 35.75 -9.60
CA TYR A 752 -25.82 36.13 -10.44
C TYR A 752 -24.77 35.01 -10.50
N LEU A 753 -24.66 34.16 -9.47
CA LEU A 753 -23.87 32.90 -9.53
C LEU A 753 -24.37 31.99 -10.65
N PHE A 754 -25.67 32.04 -10.95
CA PHE A 754 -26.32 31.25 -11.99
C PHE A 754 -26.31 31.93 -13.36
N GLY A 755 -25.59 33.06 -13.44
CA GLY A 755 -25.43 33.86 -14.63
C GLY A 755 -26.49 34.91 -14.86
N TRP A 756 -27.43 35.15 -13.93
CA TRP A 756 -28.45 36.18 -14.14
C TRP A 756 -27.81 37.56 -14.38
N ASP A 757 -28.28 38.30 -15.39
CA ASP A 757 -27.72 39.59 -15.77
C ASP A 757 -28.35 40.81 -15.06
N GLY A 758 -29.29 40.55 -14.14
CA GLY A 758 -30.13 41.58 -13.50
C GLY A 758 -31.43 41.89 -14.27
N GLY A 759 -31.65 41.25 -15.42
CA GLY A 759 -32.80 41.47 -16.30
C GLY A 759 -33.42 40.15 -16.80
N GLY A 760 -33.66 40.05 -18.11
CA GLY A 760 -34.28 38.88 -18.72
C GLY A 760 -33.29 37.81 -19.22
N GLY A 761 -31.98 38.01 -19.02
CA GLY A 761 -30.93 37.21 -19.65
C GLY A 761 -30.01 36.45 -18.69
N LYS A 762 -29.17 35.59 -19.29
CA LYS A 762 -28.08 34.88 -18.62
C LYS A 762 -26.75 35.10 -19.33
N LEU A 763 -25.70 35.22 -18.55
CA LEU A 763 -24.31 35.29 -18.97
C LEU A 763 -23.86 33.96 -19.61
N ALA A 764 -23.19 34.06 -20.75
CA ALA A 764 -22.66 32.90 -21.44
C ALA A 764 -21.55 32.24 -20.61
N GLY A 765 -21.57 30.90 -20.50
CA GLY A 765 -20.59 30.16 -19.70
C GLY A 765 -20.84 30.19 -18.19
N ALA A 766 -21.93 30.78 -17.71
CA ALA A 766 -22.37 30.65 -16.32
C ALA A 766 -23.16 29.35 -16.11
N PRO A 767 -23.11 28.75 -14.90
CA PRO A 767 -22.35 29.18 -13.71
C PRO A 767 -20.85 28.86 -13.77
N ASP A 768 -20.38 28.12 -14.79
CA ASP A 768 -19.03 27.56 -14.85
C ASP A 768 -17.93 28.62 -14.63
N ARG A 769 -18.10 29.83 -15.18
CA ARG A 769 -17.20 30.99 -15.03
C ARG A 769 -17.55 31.95 -13.88
N CYS A 770 -18.49 31.59 -13.01
CA CYS A 770 -18.78 32.33 -11.78
C CYS A 770 -18.05 31.70 -10.59
N SER A 771 -17.55 32.52 -9.66
CA SER A 771 -16.77 32.06 -8.49
C SER A 771 -17.22 32.74 -7.20
N LEU A 772 -17.10 32.01 -6.09
CA LEU A 772 -17.24 32.54 -4.73
C LEU A 772 -16.17 33.60 -4.38
N PHE A 773 -14.98 33.54 -4.99
CA PHE A 773 -13.81 34.34 -4.57
C PHE A 773 -13.55 35.63 -5.36
N GLY A 774 -14.28 35.86 -6.45
CA GLY A 774 -13.82 36.76 -7.52
C GLY A 774 -13.85 38.24 -7.20
N PHE A 775 -12.68 38.84 -6.88
CA PHE A 775 -12.50 40.30 -6.80
C PHE A 775 -11.14 40.84 -7.28
N SER A 776 -10.13 40.00 -7.49
CA SER A 776 -8.83 40.42 -8.04
C SER A 776 -8.51 39.64 -9.31
N GLY A 777 -8.37 40.32 -10.44
CA GLY A 777 -7.52 39.83 -11.55
C GLY A 777 -8.13 38.92 -12.63
N LEU A 778 -9.31 38.31 -12.46
CA LEU A 778 -9.92 37.48 -13.51
C LEU A 778 -11.07 38.17 -14.26
N SER A 779 -11.24 37.81 -15.53
CA SER A 779 -12.41 38.19 -16.35
C SER A 779 -13.68 37.62 -15.72
N VAL A 780 -14.22 38.33 -14.73
CA VAL A 780 -15.49 38.07 -14.08
C VAL A 780 -16.59 38.24 -15.12
N SER A 781 -17.00 37.14 -15.77
CA SER A 781 -18.25 37.15 -16.53
C SER A 781 -19.44 37.44 -15.60
N CYS A 782 -19.31 37.16 -14.29
CA CYS A 782 -20.36 37.34 -13.28
C CYS A 782 -20.03 38.56 -12.41
N ARG A 783 -20.87 39.59 -12.48
CA ARG A 783 -20.58 40.96 -12.00
C ARG A 783 -20.17 41.00 -10.50
N PRO A 784 -19.01 41.57 -10.15
CA PRO A 784 -18.51 41.60 -8.77
C PRO A 784 -19.37 42.45 -7.82
N GLU A 785 -20.06 43.49 -8.34
CA GLU A 785 -20.93 44.37 -7.56
C GLU A 785 -22.14 43.67 -6.88
N TYR A 786 -22.41 42.40 -7.18
CA TYR A 786 -23.53 41.61 -6.64
C TYR A 786 -23.11 40.32 -5.91
N ALA A 787 -21.81 40.13 -5.72
CA ALA A 787 -21.23 39.03 -4.97
C ALA A 787 -21.59 38.93 -3.47
N PRO A 788 -22.12 39.97 -2.77
CA PRO A 788 -22.65 39.81 -1.41
C PRO A 788 -23.70 38.70 -1.26
N GLY A 789 -24.51 38.43 -2.29
CA GLY A 789 -25.48 37.32 -2.25
C GLY A 789 -24.83 35.93 -2.30
N MET A 790 -23.72 35.78 -3.01
CA MET A 790 -22.94 34.54 -3.03
C MET A 790 -22.25 34.29 -1.69
N ALA A 791 -21.64 35.36 -1.14
CA ALA A 791 -21.03 35.34 0.17
C ALA A 791 -22.04 35.02 1.28
N TRP A 792 -23.21 35.67 1.24
CA TRP A 792 -24.33 35.37 2.13
C TRP A 792 -24.74 33.89 2.03
N GLY A 793 -24.98 33.38 0.82
CA GLY A 793 -25.41 31.99 0.62
C GLY A 793 -24.40 30.99 1.17
N PHE A 794 -23.10 31.27 1.02
CA PHE A 794 -22.04 30.45 1.60
C PHE A 794 -21.98 30.54 3.13
N LEU A 795 -22.06 31.73 3.71
CA LEU A 795 -22.01 31.91 5.16
C LEU A 795 -23.27 31.39 5.88
N ARG A 796 -24.44 31.55 5.26
CA ARG A 796 -25.70 30.95 5.72
C ARG A 796 -25.62 29.43 5.70
N TYR A 797 -25.05 28.84 4.65
CA TYR A 797 -24.78 27.41 4.58
C TYR A 797 -23.89 26.93 5.73
N LEU A 798 -22.79 27.65 6.01
CA LEU A 798 -21.91 27.36 7.14
C LEU A 798 -22.63 27.49 8.49
N SER A 799 -23.40 28.55 8.68
CA SER A 799 -24.23 28.74 9.87
C SER A 799 -25.23 27.59 10.07
N ASP A 800 -25.93 27.18 9.02
CA ASP A 800 -26.88 26.06 9.06
C ASP A 800 -26.19 24.75 9.42
N ARG A 801 -25.01 24.49 8.84
CA ARG A 801 -24.32 23.23 9.05
C ARG A 801 -23.59 23.13 10.39
N PHE A 802 -22.95 24.22 10.82
CA PHE A 802 -22.01 24.20 11.95
C PHE A 802 -22.40 25.14 13.10
N GLY A 803 -23.26 26.14 12.86
CA GLY A 803 -23.59 27.14 13.86
C GLY A 803 -24.28 26.59 15.11
N ALA A 804 -25.21 25.64 14.98
CA ALA A 804 -25.95 25.10 16.13
C ALA A 804 -25.09 24.21 17.03
N THR A 805 -24.09 23.53 16.46
CA THR A 805 -23.19 22.63 17.19
C THR A 805 -21.94 23.35 17.69
N TYR A 806 -21.66 24.56 17.20
CA TYR A 806 -20.55 25.38 17.67
C TYR A 806 -20.76 25.81 19.14
N PRO A 807 -19.72 25.78 20.00
CA PRO A 807 -19.82 26.27 21.37
C PRO A 807 -20.27 27.74 21.43
N GLY A 808 -21.41 27.99 22.07
CA GLY A 808 -22.02 29.33 22.10
C GLY A 808 -23.00 29.62 20.96
N GLY A 809 -23.27 28.63 20.10
CA GLY A 809 -24.28 28.69 19.04
C GLY A 809 -23.85 29.51 17.82
N GLU A 810 -24.82 29.78 16.94
CA GLU A 810 -24.58 30.41 15.64
C GLU A 810 -23.95 31.81 15.76
N GLY A 811 -24.35 32.57 16.78
CA GLY A 811 -23.74 33.88 17.06
C GLY A 811 -22.26 33.75 17.40
N ALA A 812 -21.89 32.87 18.32
CA ALA A 812 -20.48 32.65 18.64
C ALA A 812 -19.66 32.16 17.43
N PHE A 813 -20.27 31.36 16.54
CA PHE A 813 -19.66 30.92 15.29
C PHE A 813 -19.37 32.10 14.35
N GLN A 814 -20.35 32.98 14.12
CA GLN A 814 -20.18 34.16 13.27
C GLN A 814 -19.19 35.17 13.86
N GLN A 815 -19.16 35.32 15.18
CA GLN A 815 -18.14 36.11 15.88
C GLN A 815 -16.74 35.52 15.70
N ALA A 816 -16.60 34.19 15.68
CA ALA A 816 -15.30 33.54 15.53
C ALA A 816 -14.69 33.72 14.14
N ILE A 817 -15.52 33.77 13.08
CA ILE A 817 -15.08 34.05 11.70
C ILE A 817 -14.32 35.40 11.61
N ILE A 818 -14.72 36.39 12.40
CA ILE A 818 -14.13 37.74 12.42
C ILE A 818 -13.29 38.05 13.66
N GLY A 819 -13.11 37.07 14.55
CA GLY A 819 -12.52 37.25 15.89
C GLY A 819 -11.08 36.77 16.06
N LEU A 820 -10.45 36.20 15.03
CA LEU A 820 -9.14 35.56 15.12
C LEU A 820 -7.97 36.46 14.71
N ASP A 821 -6.77 35.96 15.03
CA ASP A 821 -5.47 36.61 14.87
C ASP A 821 -5.30 37.22 13.45
N PRO A 822 -4.85 38.50 13.35
CA PRO A 822 -4.49 39.18 12.09
C PRO A 822 -3.71 38.36 11.08
N SER A 823 -2.89 37.41 11.54
CA SER A 823 -1.89 36.70 10.75
C SER A 823 -2.38 35.38 10.14
N THR A 824 -3.60 34.94 10.44
CA THR A 824 -4.14 33.65 9.98
C THR A 824 -4.97 33.83 8.70
N ASP A 825 -4.67 33.03 7.67
CA ASP A 825 -5.49 32.99 6.45
C ASP A 825 -6.94 32.59 6.76
N LEU A 826 -7.91 33.30 6.16
CA LEU A 826 -9.33 33.09 6.40
C LEU A 826 -9.79 31.66 6.10
N MET A 827 -9.22 31.00 5.08
CA MET A 827 -9.61 29.63 4.75
C MET A 827 -9.13 28.68 5.85
N THR A 828 -7.91 28.88 6.35
CA THR A 828 -7.40 28.17 7.53
C THR A 828 -8.25 28.43 8.77
N VAL A 829 -8.75 29.66 8.96
CA VAL A 829 -9.72 29.98 10.01
C VAL A 829 -10.97 29.12 9.86
N LEU A 830 -11.60 29.12 8.69
CA LEU A 830 -12.82 28.34 8.45
C LEU A 830 -12.58 26.85 8.68
N GLU A 831 -11.44 26.31 8.22
CA GLU A 831 -11.04 24.91 8.48
C GLU A 831 -10.94 24.61 9.97
N SER A 832 -10.32 25.51 10.74
CA SER A 832 -10.16 25.34 12.19
C SER A 832 -11.49 25.42 12.94
N LEU A 833 -12.43 26.26 12.48
CA LEU A 833 -13.72 26.46 13.14
C LEU A 833 -14.66 25.27 12.94
N VAL A 834 -14.63 24.64 11.76
CA VAL A 834 -15.57 23.56 11.43
C VAL A 834 -14.93 22.17 11.44
N GLY A 835 -13.60 22.06 11.51
CA GLY A 835 -12.87 20.79 11.50
C GLY A 835 -12.92 20.05 10.17
N GLN A 836 -13.14 20.75 9.05
CA GLN A 836 -13.25 20.19 7.70
C GLN A 836 -12.36 21.01 6.74
N ALA A 837 -11.67 20.34 5.82
CA ALA A 837 -10.85 21.02 4.82
C ALA A 837 -11.71 21.97 3.97
N PHE A 838 -11.18 23.15 3.66
CA PHE A 838 -11.95 24.19 2.97
C PHE A 838 -12.37 23.75 1.57
N SER A 839 -11.54 22.93 0.90
CA SER A 839 -11.89 22.31 -0.38
C SER A 839 -13.16 21.47 -0.30
N ASP A 840 -13.37 20.78 0.81
CA ASP A 840 -14.51 19.88 0.98
C ASP A 840 -15.76 20.68 1.36
N ILE A 841 -15.61 21.73 2.18
CA ILE A 841 -16.69 22.68 2.47
C ILE A 841 -17.22 23.30 1.18
N MET A 842 -16.32 23.73 0.30
CA MET A 842 -16.66 24.32 -0.99
C MET A 842 -17.41 23.37 -1.91
N VAL A 843 -16.93 22.12 -2.00
CA VAL A 843 -17.57 21.07 -2.80
C VAL A 843 -18.97 20.73 -2.25
N ASP A 844 -19.11 20.70 -0.93
CA ASP A 844 -20.39 20.50 -0.24
C ASP A 844 -21.38 21.63 -0.51
N TRP A 845 -20.92 22.89 -0.41
CA TRP A 845 -21.73 24.06 -0.76
C TRP A 845 -22.14 24.04 -2.23
N ALA A 846 -21.20 23.77 -3.14
CA ALA A 846 -21.47 23.70 -4.57
C ALA A 846 -22.57 22.67 -4.90
N MET A 847 -22.49 21.46 -4.32
CA MET A 847 -23.58 20.48 -4.43
C MET A 847 -24.90 21.04 -3.88
N THR A 848 -24.86 21.59 -2.66
CA THR A 848 -26.04 22.09 -1.92
C THR A 848 -26.82 23.14 -2.72
N VAL A 849 -26.12 24.05 -3.39
CA VAL A 849 -26.73 25.13 -4.19
C VAL A 849 -27.74 24.62 -5.24
N TYR A 850 -27.55 23.40 -5.76
CA TYR A 850 -28.53 22.75 -6.63
C TYR A 850 -29.43 21.76 -5.90
N THR A 851 -28.87 20.91 -5.03
CA THR A 851 -29.57 19.77 -4.44
C THR A 851 -30.58 20.14 -3.37
N ASP A 852 -30.42 21.30 -2.74
CA ASP A 852 -31.27 21.76 -1.66
C ASP A 852 -32.75 21.86 -2.11
N GLY A 853 -33.63 21.19 -1.36
CA GLY A 853 -35.06 21.05 -1.69
C GLY A 853 -35.38 20.15 -2.89
N ARG A 854 -34.38 19.62 -3.61
CA ARG A 854 -34.56 18.59 -4.67
C ARG A 854 -34.31 17.18 -4.16
N LEU A 855 -33.48 17.06 -3.13
CA LEU A 855 -33.29 15.84 -2.34
C LEU A 855 -33.91 16.03 -0.96
N SER A 856 -34.38 14.93 -0.35
CA SER A 856 -34.88 15.00 1.03
C SER A 856 -33.73 15.16 2.02
N ALA A 857 -33.98 15.86 3.13
CA ALA A 857 -32.99 16.00 4.21
C ALA A 857 -32.57 14.65 4.81
N ALA A 858 -33.44 13.62 4.75
CA ALA A 858 -33.09 12.27 5.16
C ALA A 858 -32.11 11.60 4.19
N ALA A 859 -32.23 11.86 2.89
CA ALA A 859 -31.36 11.30 1.86
C ALA A 859 -29.99 11.98 1.79
N ALA A 860 -29.95 13.30 2.00
CA ALA A 860 -28.72 14.08 1.88
C ALA A 860 -28.62 15.20 2.95
N PRO A 861 -28.49 14.87 4.24
CA PRO A 861 -28.56 15.86 5.34
C PRO A 861 -27.48 16.94 5.28
N ALA A 862 -26.32 16.63 4.70
CA ALA A 862 -25.20 17.56 4.53
C ALA A 862 -25.33 18.49 3.29
N LEU A 863 -26.32 18.23 2.44
CA LEU A 863 -26.56 18.92 1.17
C LEU A 863 -27.89 19.69 1.18
N GLN A 864 -28.23 20.25 2.34
CA GLN A 864 -29.42 21.08 2.54
C GLN A 864 -29.05 22.37 3.28
N PHE A 865 -29.80 23.42 3.01
CA PHE A 865 -29.96 24.54 3.92
C PHE A 865 -31.00 24.14 4.98
N GLN A 866 -30.81 24.62 6.20
CA GLN A 866 -31.83 24.48 7.26
C GLN A 866 -32.76 25.70 7.29
N SER A 867 -32.20 26.87 7.00
CA SER A 867 -32.93 28.15 7.05
C SER A 867 -33.78 28.40 5.80
N TRP A 868 -33.52 27.68 4.71
CA TRP A 868 -34.15 27.92 3.42
C TRP A 868 -34.28 26.63 2.62
N ASN A 869 -35.23 26.65 1.68
CA ASN A 869 -35.36 25.66 0.62
C ASN A 869 -35.20 26.36 -0.74
N LEU A 870 -34.01 26.29 -1.31
CA LEU A 870 -33.64 26.94 -2.55
C LEU A 870 -34.49 26.45 -3.72
N ALA A 871 -34.85 25.16 -3.80
CA ALA A 871 -35.76 24.68 -4.85
C ALA A 871 -37.14 25.36 -4.78
N SER A 872 -37.69 25.53 -3.57
CA SER A 872 -38.94 26.25 -3.33
C SER A 872 -38.80 27.73 -3.68
N VAL A 873 -37.77 28.40 -3.14
CA VAL A 873 -37.50 29.82 -3.39
C VAL A 873 -37.37 30.08 -4.87
N TYR A 874 -36.40 29.47 -5.55
CA TYR A 874 -36.16 29.66 -6.98
C TYR A 874 -37.31 29.15 -7.86
N GLY A 875 -38.13 28.22 -7.38
CA GLY A 875 -39.38 27.83 -8.04
C GLY A 875 -40.42 28.96 -8.11
N SER A 876 -40.37 29.92 -7.19
CA SER A 876 -41.26 31.11 -7.18
C SER A 876 -40.74 32.29 -7.99
N LEU A 877 -39.50 32.20 -8.48
CA LEU A 877 -38.80 33.29 -9.16
C LEU A 877 -38.84 33.13 -10.68
N PRO A 878 -38.59 34.20 -11.47
CA PRO A 878 -38.42 34.08 -12.90
C PRO A 878 -37.38 33.00 -13.25
N ALA A 879 -37.68 32.10 -14.18
CA ALA A 879 -36.82 30.95 -14.51
C ALA A 879 -35.38 31.32 -14.89
N VAL A 880 -35.15 32.54 -15.39
CA VAL A 880 -33.81 33.08 -15.69
C VAL A 880 -32.93 33.22 -14.44
N GLN A 881 -33.53 33.30 -13.25
CA GLN A 881 -32.85 33.35 -11.96
C GLN A 881 -32.50 31.97 -11.40
N ASN A 882 -32.87 30.87 -12.07
CA ASN A 882 -32.69 29.52 -11.52
C ASN A 882 -31.38 28.90 -12.00
N LEU A 883 -30.67 28.16 -11.15
CA LEU A 883 -29.59 27.29 -11.60
C LEU A 883 -30.15 26.18 -12.51
N THR A 884 -29.73 26.17 -13.77
CA THR A 884 -30.21 25.24 -14.80
C THR A 884 -29.01 24.53 -15.44
N PRO A 885 -28.53 23.42 -14.84
CA PRO A 885 -27.44 22.65 -15.42
C PRO A 885 -27.84 22.10 -16.80
N PRO A 886 -26.91 22.06 -17.77
CA PRO A 886 -27.14 21.32 -19.01
C PRO A 886 -27.34 19.84 -18.72
N THR A 887 -28.28 19.22 -19.45
CA THR A 887 -28.58 17.78 -19.33
C THR A 887 -27.95 17.01 -20.49
N VAL A 888 -27.28 15.91 -20.18
CA VAL A 888 -26.76 14.92 -21.13
C VAL A 888 -27.38 13.55 -20.83
N GLY A 889 -27.51 12.73 -21.87
CA GLY A 889 -28.01 11.36 -21.72
C GLY A 889 -26.91 10.35 -21.39
N PHE A 890 -27.30 9.13 -21.07
CA PHE A 890 -26.41 7.97 -20.98
C PHE A 890 -26.03 7.42 -22.37
N LEU A 891 -25.41 8.28 -23.16
CA LEU A 891 -24.91 8.00 -24.50
C LEU A 891 -23.54 8.66 -24.64
N SER A 892 -22.83 8.34 -25.72
CA SER A 892 -21.57 9.03 -26.03
C SER A 892 -21.78 10.54 -26.26
N PHE A 893 -21.07 11.38 -25.50
CA PHE A 893 -21.12 12.84 -25.61
C PHE A 893 -19.77 13.47 -25.24
N ALA A 894 -19.54 14.71 -25.67
CA ALA A 894 -18.43 15.51 -25.19
C ALA A 894 -18.88 16.95 -24.98
N ARG A 895 -18.64 17.49 -23.78
CA ARG A 895 -18.93 18.87 -23.40
C ARG A 895 -17.66 19.52 -22.90
N SER A 896 -17.28 20.65 -23.47
CA SER A 896 -16.19 21.47 -22.95
C SER A 896 -16.74 22.61 -22.11
N SER A 897 -16.04 22.92 -21.03
CA SER A 897 -16.37 24.00 -20.10
C SER A 897 -15.09 24.62 -19.56
N THR A 898 -15.21 25.81 -18.98
CA THR A 898 -14.11 26.53 -18.32
C THR A 898 -14.56 26.97 -16.94
N VAL A 899 -13.79 26.59 -15.93
CA VAL A 899 -14.01 27.01 -14.54
C VAL A 899 -12.91 27.94 -14.06
N VAL A 900 -13.30 28.98 -13.34
CA VAL A 900 -12.38 29.90 -12.63
C VAL A 900 -12.06 29.35 -11.24
N GLY A 901 -10.96 29.79 -10.62
CA GLY A 901 -10.64 29.45 -9.22
C GLY A 901 -11.80 29.82 -8.28
N GLY A 902 -12.32 28.85 -7.51
CA GLY A 902 -13.53 29.00 -6.67
C GLY A 902 -14.86 28.80 -7.40
N GLY A 903 -14.83 28.52 -8.70
CA GLY A 903 -16.01 28.25 -9.52
C GLY A 903 -16.36 26.77 -9.63
N THR A 904 -17.57 26.51 -10.11
CA THR A 904 -18.08 25.14 -10.31
C THR A 904 -18.88 25.04 -11.59
N SER A 905 -18.57 24.03 -12.41
CA SER A 905 -19.41 23.60 -13.52
C SER A 905 -20.39 22.52 -13.06
N TYR A 906 -21.61 22.57 -13.58
CA TYR A 906 -22.67 21.60 -13.28
C TYR A 906 -23.14 20.91 -14.56
N THR A 907 -23.46 19.62 -14.49
CA THR A 907 -24.07 18.86 -15.59
C THR A 907 -24.95 17.77 -15.01
N LEU A 908 -26.18 17.66 -15.53
CA LEU A 908 -27.08 16.54 -15.22
C LEU A 908 -26.85 15.41 -16.21
N VAL A 909 -26.56 14.22 -15.71
CA VAL A 909 -26.49 12.99 -16.50
C VAL A 909 -27.76 12.20 -16.20
N SER A 910 -28.69 12.11 -17.16
CA SER A 910 -30.06 11.65 -16.90
C SER A 910 -30.49 10.59 -17.91
N ALA A 911 -31.12 9.53 -17.42
CA ALA A 911 -31.79 8.51 -18.21
C ALA A 911 -33.28 8.47 -17.83
N PRO A 912 -34.24 8.51 -18.78
CA PRO A 912 -35.67 8.59 -18.45
C PRO A 912 -36.35 7.23 -18.17
N ALA A 913 -35.80 6.10 -18.61
CA ALA A 913 -36.42 4.77 -18.44
C ALA A 913 -35.39 3.65 -18.18
N SER A 914 -34.46 3.46 -19.09
CA SER A 914 -33.32 2.54 -18.97
C SER A 914 -32.14 3.09 -19.75
N HIS A 915 -30.94 2.61 -19.41
CA HIS A 915 -29.71 2.97 -20.11
C HIS A 915 -28.69 1.83 -20.10
N GLY A 916 -27.79 1.85 -21.09
CA GLY A 916 -26.59 1.02 -21.07
C GLY A 916 -25.54 1.58 -20.11
N SER A 917 -24.43 0.85 -19.97
CA SER A 917 -23.28 1.33 -19.20
C SER A 917 -22.68 2.59 -19.83
N LEU A 918 -22.13 3.48 -19.00
CA LEU A 918 -21.50 4.72 -19.43
C LEU A 918 -20.20 4.90 -18.64
N ALA A 919 -19.09 5.21 -19.32
CA ALA A 919 -17.91 5.73 -18.67
C ALA A 919 -17.86 7.24 -18.88
N LEU A 920 -17.70 7.99 -17.80
CA LEU A 920 -17.64 9.44 -17.80
C LEU A 920 -16.24 9.85 -17.35
N ARG A 921 -15.51 10.50 -18.25
CA ARG A 921 -14.15 10.98 -18.01
C ARG A 921 -14.12 12.50 -17.97
N VAL A 922 -13.30 13.04 -17.08
CA VAL A 922 -12.95 14.47 -17.08
C VAL A 922 -11.46 14.64 -17.36
N GLY A 923 -11.14 15.44 -18.37
CA GLY A 923 -9.77 15.74 -18.78
C GLY A 923 -9.65 17.10 -19.43
N THR A 924 -8.49 17.42 -20.00
CA THR A 924 -8.32 18.60 -20.84
C THR A 924 -9.16 18.47 -22.12
N THR A 925 -9.28 19.55 -22.89
CA THR A 925 -9.89 19.49 -24.23
C THR A 925 -9.16 18.53 -25.19
N ALA A 926 -7.88 18.26 -24.93
CA ALA A 926 -7.06 17.26 -25.63
C ALA A 926 -7.14 15.85 -25.00
N ASP A 927 -8.04 15.62 -24.03
CA ASP A 927 -8.25 14.33 -23.36
C ASP A 927 -7.07 13.83 -22.49
N THR A 928 -6.29 14.76 -21.96
CA THR A 928 -5.22 14.48 -20.98
C THR A 928 -5.69 14.74 -19.56
N VAL A 929 -4.94 14.25 -18.57
CA VAL A 929 -5.22 14.54 -17.14
C VAL A 929 -5.20 16.05 -16.88
N LEU A 930 -6.10 16.54 -16.03
CA LEU A 930 -6.14 17.95 -15.63
C LEU A 930 -4.98 18.31 -14.70
N SER A 931 -4.49 19.54 -14.81
CA SER A 931 -3.49 20.08 -13.89
C SER A 931 -4.02 20.16 -12.46
N SER A 932 -3.20 19.80 -11.48
CA SER A 932 -3.53 19.91 -10.05
C SER A 932 -3.42 21.35 -9.50
N VAL A 933 -2.98 22.32 -10.30
CA VAL A 933 -2.71 23.71 -9.87
C VAL A 933 -3.90 24.35 -9.15
N MET A 934 -5.12 24.21 -9.67
CA MET A 934 -6.35 24.77 -9.06
C MET A 934 -7.03 23.83 -8.06
N ALA A 935 -6.40 22.69 -7.74
CA ALA A 935 -7.00 21.61 -6.97
C ALA A 935 -8.44 21.32 -7.41
N PRO A 936 -8.66 20.94 -8.68
CA PRO A 936 -9.99 20.56 -9.13
C PRO A 936 -10.49 19.40 -8.27
N ARG A 937 -11.80 19.35 -8.04
CA ARG A 937 -12.50 18.26 -7.38
C ARG A 937 -13.69 17.86 -8.25
N LEU A 938 -13.67 16.64 -8.77
CA LEU A 938 -14.82 16.05 -9.45
C LEU A 938 -15.76 15.49 -8.39
N TRP A 939 -17.04 15.79 -8.49
CA TRP A 939 -18.03 15.27 -7.58
C TRP A 939 -19.29 14.83 -8.33
N VAL A 940 -20.01 13.88 -7.74
CA VAL A 940 -21.26 13.35 -8.28
C VAL A 940 -22.23 13.07 -7.14
N VAL A 941 -23.49 13.42 -7.34
CA VAL A 941 -24.62 13.12 -6.43
C VAL A 941 -25.70 12.41 -7.22
N ARG A 942 -26.26 11.33 -6.68
CA ARG A 942 -27.43 10.69 -7.29
C ARG A 942 -28.69 11.47 -6.92
N MET A 943 -29.37 12.00 -7.92
CA MET A 943 -30.62 12.76 -7.79
C MET A 943 -31.86 11.86 -7.77
N ARG A 944 -31.83 10.75 -8.52
CA ARG A 944 -32.97 9.84 -8.71
C ARG A 944 -32.53 8.38 -8.86
#